data_AF-A0A7V6RMJ6-F1
#
_entry.id   AF-A0A7V6RMJ6-F1
#
_cell.length_a   1.000
_cell.length_b   1.000
_cell.length_c   1.000
_cell.angle_alpha   90.00
_cell.angle_beta   90.00
_cell.angle_gamma   90.00
#
_symmetry.space_group_name_H-M   'P 1'
#
loop_
_entity.id
_entity.type
_entity.pdbx_description
1 polymer ?
#
loop_
_entity_poly.entity_id
_entity_poly.type
_entity_poly.pdbx_seq_one_letter_code
_entity_poly.pdbx_strand_id
1 'polypeptide(L)'
;MSRIALQAPCPCGSGKEYGQCCGQIHHCQLIHFPRGKRSNYRTLIEGALADLLKYARHFFASWEDSAHIRFLSASQTSSLNRTWTNLFYEWFVLNFRPYPDVSPVLDFYMVEHEEDLPERRMQVLQALKASYLSIYQVSWIKNNTVATVDIFTGNEHIIERDFGSITQFIEEGTLLLTRIINIDNVSIITGKPIMIYAEQRQYICEEIQSARIYEKIGDIECFLREYGHITCGLVLDILNGVKKYRIKVNSMLLHDSERNHLVEQIFHQKHFRLLDPEAQWLKFSWIVGKGGFRRLYIGSNSLVLAAEESADLNWARDQIEPLLGQPCESEAYCWEEGIPFLHADDAEELQIELMYDCYLEEWLSLPHPELGDLTPLEAMQDIHGRVLLETLLNDLEGRELRARSRGEYFYPTAVIRKKLGMDRNRVCKELLDPRAICLKVERHRAHQQLSPYITAYNWYNDDYARVAIAIFDMYGYEKENHWRLGWLLYIWNEFTSIYYPRISRLSCWIAALEHTLSICRGEHSDLNLLAETYGVSSKLSKNAQLMTQHFERFPLNFNKEFMCHPEWQEMNQYEMTQSYDEVAQHMNLFAYTLRTGTDLKQMQARTCFYHPVNQQAHFWKGLIQTTYEEFFHDWFLLDFIQESGSTIANLFWDEQGCRFPPYLRSAAWHVMVSYINAYRIFPSGRKDLIFEDLFTGKQTLVYGNFGDDVHQDIVPGMIGITRLLPMGDRMWVRDPMFIVLQDMEAIFKKHLDFLMEDMNIKDSSDDRYLKRRGQYIIQAYIRAVDEFEQEAVKIINQPLQINWQFGYIINRVAACKRLCESKHFTLLYRNDQFCSFLWTRFTNMKISSNQTYQWGYALLVGDILYLAAAPGKDLEAFKKDIRKAFKHDDIVVTFRQLYAEYGLLKNLQSQMVVDLAEFFDQQPALSIVLLRQDYFKDEAMEWEQGIFLLKLGALMMNYLEEKKSGQEN
;
A
#
# COMPACT_ATOMS: atom_id res chain seq x y z
N MET A 1 -1.39 6.03 64.51
CA MET A 1 -2.54 6.93 64.80
C MET A 1 -3.08 6.63 66.19
N SER A 2 -3.53 7.67 66.89
CA SER A 2 -3.93 7.74 68.31
C SER A 2 -5.11 6.83 68.70
N ARG A 3 -5.05 6.25 69.92
CA ARG A 3 -6.06 5.35 70.50
C ARG A 3 -7.36 6.10 70.81
N ILE A 4 -8.39 5.93 69.98
CA ILE A 4 -9.76 6.32 70.33
C ILE A 4 -10.31 5.29 71.32
N ALA A 5 -10.87 5.73 72.45
CA ALA A 5 -11.43 4.84 73.46
C ALA A 5 -12.70 4.16 72.91
N LEU A 6 -12.87 2.86 73.19
CA LEU A 6 -13.93 1.99 72.63
C LEU A 6 -15.37 2.51 72.85
N GLN A 7 -15.57 3.35 73.85
CA GLN A 7 -16.87 3.95 74.21
C GLN A 7 -17.14 5.29 73.51
N ALA A 8 -16.21 5.80 72.69
CA ALA A 8 -16.44 7.02 71.91
C ALA A 8 -17.41 6.73 70.74
N PRO A 9 -18.29 7.68 70.37
CA PRO A 9 -19.18 7.52 69.23
C PRO A 9 -18.40 7.39 67.92
N CYS A 10 -18.83 6.45 67.08
CA CYS A 10 -18.15 6.10 65.84
C CYS A 10 -18.18 7.27 64.82
N PRO A 11 -17.04 7.62 64.20
CA PRO A 11 -16.96 8.74 63.27
C PRO A 11 -17.68 8.52 61.94
N CYS A 12 -18.23 7.32 61.67
CA CYS A 12 -19.04 7.04 60.47
C CYS A 12 -20.45 7.66 60.52
N GLY A 13 -20.76 8.45 61.55
CA GLY A 13 -22.05 9.16 61.67
C GLY A 13 -23.20 8.29 62.19
N SER A 14 -22.94 7.04 62.59
CA SER A 14 -23.98 6.09 63.04
C SER A 14 -24.46 6.29 64.48
N GLY A 15 -23.77 7.12 65.27
CA GLY A 15 -24.13 7.41 66.66
C GLY A 15 -23.91 6.29 67.67
N LYS A 16 -23.32 5.15 67.29
CA LYS A 16 -23.02 4.01 68.17
C LYS A 16 -21.57 4.01 68.69
N GLU A 17 -21.31 3.36 69.82
CA GLU A 17 -19.94 3.21 70.37
C GLU A 17 -19.01 2.49 69.38
N TYR A 18 -17.75 2.93 69.31
CA TYR A 18 -16.75 2.45 68.34
C TYR A 18 -16.59 0.92 68.34
N GLY A 19 -16.70 0.26 69.49
CA GLY A 19 -16.62 -1.21 69.59
C GLY A 19 -17.81 -1.98 69.01
N GLN A 20 -18.93 -1.32 68.71
CA GLN A 20 -20.20 -1.97 68.33
C GLN A 20 -20.72 -1.53 66.95
N CYS A 21 -19.94 -0.77 66.18
CA CYS A 21 -20.32 -0.29 64.86
C CYS A 21 -19.38 -0.79 63.76
N CYS A 22 -19.99 -1.21 62.65
CA CYS A 22 -19.37 -1.74 61.46
C CYS A 22 -18.86 -0.62 60.53
N GLY A 23 -17.56 -0.59 60.27
CA GLY A 23 -17.02 -0.12 59.00
C GLY A 23 -16.12 -1.23 58.51
N GLN A 24 -16.46 -1.82 57.37
CA GLN A 24 -15.82 -3.01 56.81
C GLN A 24 -14.31 -3.04 57.06
N ILE A 25 -13.86 -4.14 57.65
CA ILE A 25 -12.45 -4.47 57.78
C ILE A 25 -11.92 -4.54 56.35
N HIS A 26 -11.25 -3.49 55.87
CA HIS A 26 -10.30 -3.65 54.80
C HIS A 26 -9.31 -4.70 55.30
N HIS A 27 -9.44 -5.93 54.79
CA HIS A 27 -8.43 -6.95 54.94
C HIS A 27 -7.13 -6.33 54.43
N CYS A 28 -6.27 -5.92 55.35
CA CYS A 28 -4.88 -5.71 55.02
C CYS A 28 -4.37 -7.11 54.67
N GLN A 29 -4.37 -7.44 53.37
CA GLN A 29 -3.61 -8.57 52.86
C GLN A 29 -2.15 -8.24 53.18
N LEU A 30 -1.67 -8.84 54.26
CA LEU A 30 -0.26 -8.81 54.61
C LEU A 30 0.41 -9.78 53.63
N ILE A 31 0.77 -9.28 52.44
CA ILE A 31 1.52 -10.04 51.44
C ILE A 31 2.93 -10.25 52.03
N HIS A 32 3.10 -11.37 52.72
CA HIS A 32 4.40 -11.81 53.18
C HIS A 32 5.13 -12.40 51.96
N PHE A 33 6.02 -11.63 51.33
CA PHE A 33 7.00 -12.19 50.40
C PHE A 33 7.91 -13.11 51.23
N PRO A 34 7.93 -14.43 51.02
CA PRO A 34 8.85 -15.29 51.73
C PRO A 34 10.27 -14.89 51.34
N ARG A 35 11.00 -14.20 52.22
CA ARG A 35 12.43 -13.86 52.08
C ARG A 35 13.37 -15.08 52.05
N GLY A 36 12.90 -16.26 51.62
CA GLY A 36 13.51 -17.54 52.01
C GLY A 36 13.43 -18.71 51.04
N LYS A 37 12.96 -18.54 49.80
CA LYS A 37 13.33 -19.44 48.69
C LYS A 37 13.48 -18.58 47.45
N ARG A 38 14.69 -18.47 46.88
CA ARG A 38 14.90 -17.99 45.52
C ARG A 38 14.11 -18.90 44.57
N SER A 39 12.83 -18.63 44.37
CA SER A 39 12.17 -19.14 43.18
C SER A 39 12.82 -18.39 42.03
N ASN A 40 13.65 -19.11 41.28
CA ASN A 40 14.41 -18.61 40.14
C ASN A 40 13.47 -18.16 38.98
N TYR A 41 12.26 -17.66 39.25
CA TYR A 41 11.30 -17.26 38.21
C TYR A 41 11.90 -16.22 37.28
N ARG A 42 12.68 -15.25 37.79
CA ARG A 42 13.44 -14.32 36.94
C ARG A 42 14.35 -15.05 35.96
N THR A 43 15.15 -16.01 36.44
CA THR A 43 16.02 -16.85 35.60
C THR A 43 15.23 -17.77 34.67
N LEU A 44 14.04 -18.24 35.08
CA LEU A 44 13.16 -19.06 34.25
C LEU A 44 12.51 -18.24 33.13
N ILE A 45 12.08 -17.00 33.41
CA ILE A 45 11.54 -16.05 32.43
C ILE A 45 12.64 -15.65 31.45
N GLU A 46 13.79 -15.21 31.94
CA GLU A 46 14.93 -14.84 31.09
C GLU A 46 15.40 -16.03 30.24
N GLY A 47 15.44 -17.25 30.81
CA GLY A 47 15.75 -18.47 30.09
C GLY A 47 14.69 -18.85 29.05
N ALA A 48 13.40 -18.70 29.37
CA ALA A 48 12.30 -18.97 28.43
C ALA A 48 12.32 -18.00 27.24
N LEU A 49 12.51 -16.70 27.49
CA LEU A 49 12.65 -15.69 26.44
C LEU A 49 13.88 -15.93 25.58
N ALA A 50 15.01 -16.32 26.18
CA ALA A 50 16.23 -16.65 25.44
C ALA A 50 16.04 -17.89 24.54
N ASP A 51 15.35 -18.91 25.04
CA ASP A 51 15.04 -20.12 24.27
C ASP A 51 14.08 -19.82 23.12
N LEU A 52 13.04 -19.00 23.36
CA LEU A 52 12.12 -18.52 22.33
C LEU A 52 12.84 -17.71 21.25
N LEU A 53 13.76 -16.82 21.62
CA LEU A 53 14.55 -16.05 20.65
C LEU A 53 15.49 -16.93 19.83
N LYS A 54 16.10 -17.94 20.46
CA LYS A 54 16.93 -18.92 19.75
C LYS A 54 16.09 -19.74 18.76
N TYR A 55 14.90 -20.15 19.17
CA TYR A 55 13.93 -20.85 18.34
C TYR A 55 13.46 -19.98 17.16
N ALA A 56 13.09 -18.72 17.42
CA ALA A 56 12.73 -17.72 16.42
C ALA A 56 13.82 -17.56 15.35
N ARG A 57 15.09 -17.39 15.77
CA ARG A 57 16.22 -17.23 14.84
C ARG A 57 16.54 -18.48 14.03
N HIS A 58 16.16 -19.66 14.51
CA HIS A 58 16.42 -20.90 13.78
C HIS A 58 15.36 -21.19 12.72
N PHE A 59 14.08 -21.01 13.06
CA PHE A 59 12.95 -21.41 12.20
C PHE A 59 12.25 -20.23 11.51
N PHE A 60 12.33 -19.03 12.09
CA PHE A 60 11.59 -17.83 11.67
C PHE A 60 12.52 -16.62 11.46
N ALA A 61 13.74 -16.85 10.98
CA ALA A 61 14.73 -15.79 10.79
C ALA A 61 14.24 -14.66 9.87
N SER A 62 13.46 -14.99 8.83
CA SER A 62 12.89 -14.02 7.91
C SER A 62 11.80 -13.12 8.52
N TRP A 63 11.26 -13.48 9.69
CA TRP A 63 10.21 -12.70 10.35
C TRP A 63 10.76 -11.51 11.15
N GLU A 64 12.04 -11.52 11.51
CA GLU A 64 12.66 -10.49 12.35
C GLU A 64 12.63 -9.10 11.66
N ASP A 65 12.92 -9.04 10.36
CA ASP A 65 12.89 -7.79 9.59
C ASP A 65 11.48 -7.22 9.49
N SER A 66 10.48 -8.06 9.18
CA SER A 66 9.07 -7.66 9.15
C SER A 66 8.58 -7.20 10.52
N ALA A 67 9.00 -7.89 11.59
CA ALA A 67 8.69 -7.51 12.95
C ALA A 67 9.32 -6.17 13.32
N HIS A 68 10.56 -5.91 12.90
CA HIS A 68 11.24 -4.65 13.16
C HIS A 68 10.54 -3.48 12.48
N ILE A 69 10.15 -3.64 11.21
CA ILE A 69 9.35 -2.65 10.48
C ILE A 69 8.02 -2.40 11.18
N ARG A 70 7.31 -3.45 11.59
CA ARG A 70 6.03 -3.32 12.29
C ARG A 70 6.17 -2.68 13.68
N PHE A 71 7.24 -2.99 14.41
CA PHE A 71 7.46 -2.41 15.74
C PHE A 71 7.71 -0.90 15.69
N LEU A 72 8.36 -0.43 14.62
CA LEU A 72 8.64 0.98 14.38
C LEU A 72 7.53 1.71 13.61
N SER A 73 6.47 1.03 13.17
CA SER A 73 5.41 1.62 12.33
C SER A 73 4.71 2.82 12.98
N ALA A 74 4.66 2.84 14.31
CA ALA A 74 4.02 3.88 15.11
C ALA A 74 5.00 4.93 15.66
N SER A 75 6.29 4.91 15.26
CA SER A 75 7.33 5.85 15.71
C SER A 75 8.01 6.55 14.53
N GLN A 76 8.48 7.78 14.75
CA GLN A 76 9.32 8.49 13.78
C GLN A 76 10.81 8.10 13.86
N THR A 77 11.17 7.25 14.82
CA THR A 77 12.55 6.87 15.07
C THR A 77 12.99 5.76 14.11
N SER A 78 14.11 5.96 13.43
CA SER A 78 14.65 4.99 12.46
C SER A 78 15.47 3.85 13.07
N SER A 79 15.84 3.94 14.36
CA SER A 79 16.69 2.94 15.01
C SER A 79 16.36 2.73 16.49
N LEU A 80 16.50 1.49 16.96
CA LEU A 80 16.30 1.12 18.36
C LEU A 80 17.61 1.22 19.15
N ASN A 81 17.57 1.86 20.31
CA ASN A 81 18.66 1.75 21.28
C ASN A 81 18.58 0.42 22.03
N ARG A 82 19.63 0.08 22.78
CA ARG A 82 19.75 -1.19 23.52
C ARG A 82 18.58 -1.48 24.47
N THR A 83 17.97 -0.46 25.07
CA THR A 83 16.82 -0.65 25.98
C THR A 83 15.59 -1.10 25.20
N TRP A 84 15.30 -0.43 24.08
CA TRP A 84 14.19 -0.75 23.21
C TRP A 84 14.38 -2.05 22.44
N THR A 85 15.62 -2.42 22.11
CA THR A 85 15.93 -3.72 21.49
C THR A 85 15.44 -4.89 22.34
N ASN A 86 15.52 -4.81 23.67
CA ASN A 86 15.05 -5.88 24.54
C ASN A 86 13.51 -6.00 24.53
N LEU A 87 12.80 -4.87 24.59
CA LEU A 87 11.33 -4.86 24.51
C LEU A 87 10.83 -5.31 23.14
N PHE A 88 11.53 -4.92 22.07
CA PHE A 88 11.27 -5.38 20.71
C PHE A 88 11.33 -6.91 20.64
N TYR A 89 12.42 -7.51 21.11
CA TYR A 89 12.59 -8.97 21.07
C TYR A 89 11.58 -9.71 21.94
N GLU A 90 11.20 -9.15 23.09
CA GLU A 90 10.13 -9.69 23.92
C GLU A 90 8.78 -9.65 23.19
N TRP A 91 8.42 -8.52 22.58
CA TRP A 91 7.20 -8.41 21.79
C TRP A 91 7.21 -9.31 20.54
N PHE A 92 8.35 -9.41 19.85
CA PHE A 92 8.52 -10.24 18.65
C PHE A 92 8.20 -11.71 18.92
N VAL A 93 8.74 -12.29 19.99
CA VAL A 93 8.52 -13.72 20.26
C VAL A 93 7.16 -14.02 20.90
N LEU A 94 6.56 -13.04 21.60
CA LEU A 94 5.33 -13.25 22.38
C LEU A 94 4.06 -12.82 21.63
N ASN A 95 4.11 -11.79 20.79
CA ASN A 95 2.92 -11.12 20.24
C ASN A 95 2.97 -10.85 18.73
N PHE A 96 4.16 -10.82 18.09
CA PHE A 96 4.22 -10.50 16.67
C PHE A 96 3.56 -11.60 15.81
N ARG A 97 2.73 -11.14 14.88
CA ARG A 97 2.11 -11.97 13.83
C ARG A 97 2.46 -11.38 12.47
N PRO A 98 3.00 -12.16 11.52
CA PRO A 98 3.24 -11.67 10.15
C PRO A 98 1.93 -11.43 9.39
N TYR A 99 0.89 -12.24 9.67
CA TYR A 99 -0.46 -12.11 9.11
C TYR A 99 -1.50 -12.34 10.23
N PRO A 100 -2.73 -11.81 10.10
CA PRO A 100 -3.78 -11.95 11.12
C PRO A 100 -4.05 -13.40 11.54
N ASP A 101 -3.99 -14.33 10.58
CA ASP A 101 -4.32 -15.75 10.80
C ASP A 101 -3.14 -16.60 11.31
N VAL A 102 -1.97 -15.99 11.52
CA VAL A 102 -0.75 -16.69 11.97
C VAL A 102 -0.51 -16.46 13.45
N SER A 103 -0.21 -17.54 14.19
CA SER A 103 0.11 -17.47 15.62
C SER A 103 1.50 -16.86 15.90
N PRO A 104 1.72 -16.27 17.09
CA PRO A 104 3.05 -15.81 17.50
C PRO A 104 4.05 -16.97 17.68
N VAL A 105 5.34 -16.67 17.67
CA VAL A 105 6.43 -17.66 17.84
C VAL A 105 6.26 -18.50 19.11
N LEU A 106 5.79 -17.88 20.20
CA LEU A 106 5.47 -18.56 21.46
C LEU A 106 4.54 -19.76 21.27
N ASP A 107 3.52 -19.65 20.43
CA ASP A 107 2.54 -20.72 20.23
C ASP A 107 3.15 -21.92 19.50
N PHE A 108 3.96 -21.67 18.47
CA PHE A 108 4.71 -22.72 17.79
C PHE A 108 5.66 -23.45 18.74
N TYR A 109 6.40 -22.69 19.57
CA TYR A 109 7.32 -23.25 20.55
C TYR A 109 6.60 -24.12 21.59
N MET A 110 5.47 -23.67 22.11
CA MET A 110 4.68 -24.41 23.09
C MET A 110 4.09 -25.70 22.53
N VAL A 111 3.62 -25.70 21.28
CA VAL A 111 3.05 -26.89 20.62
C VAL A 111 4.14 -27.91 20.30
N GLU A 112 5.27 -27.47 19.74
CA GLU A 112 6.36 -28.39 19.34
C GLU A 112 7.04 -29.06 20.54
N HIS A 113 7.13 -28.36 21.68
CA HIS A 113 7.84 -28.85 22.87
C HIS A 113 6.89 -29.26 24.02
N GLU A 114 5.60 -29.48 23.74
CA GLU A 114 4.60 -29.75 24.78
C GLU A 114 4.96 -30.95 25.67
N GLU A 115 5.47 -32.03 25.07
CA GLU A 115 5.84 -33.26 25.79
C GLU A 115 7.18 -33.16 26.55
N ASP A 116 8.07 -32.25 26.13
CA ASP A 116 9.44 -32.14 26.65
C ASP A 116 9.63 -31.00 27.66
N LEU A 117 8.67 -30.07 27.77
CA LEU A 117 8.78 -28.89 28.62
C LEU A 117 8.48 -29.22 30.10
N PRO A 118 9.39 -28.90 31.04
CA PRO A 118 9.11 -29.03 32.47
C PRO A 118 7.89 -28.19 32.88
N GLU A 119 7.07 -28.71 33.80
CA GLU A 119 5.83 -28.09 34.27
C GLU A 119 6.00 -26.61 34.68
N ARG A 120 7.07 -26.28 35.41
CA ARG A 120 7.38 -24.88 35.80
C ARG A 120 7.65 -23.96 34.61
N ARG A 121 8.24 -24.49 33.53
CA ARG A 121 8.53 -23.72 32.32
C ARG A 121 7.25 -23.51 31.51
N MET A 122 6.38 -24.53 31.44
CA MET A 122 5.05 -24.40 30.84
C MET A 122 4.21 -23.33 31.56
N GLN A 123 4.20 -23.31 32.90
CA GLN A 123 3.53 -22.25 33.68
C GLN A 123 4.02 -20.84 33.34
N VAL A 124 5.34 -20.66 33.19
CA VAL A 124 5.93 -19.37 32.80
C VAL A 124 5.50 -18.96 31.38
N LEU A 125 5.52 -19.89 30.43
CA LEU A 125 5.11 -19.62 29.04
C LEU A 125 3.62 -19.28 28.94
N GLN A 126 2.76 -19.97 29.71
CA GLN A 126 1.33 -19.64 29.81
C GLN A 126 1.10 -18.24 30.41
N ALA A 127 1.83 -17.89 31.48
CA ALA A 127 1.77 -16.56 32.07
C ALA A 127 2.26 -15.47 31.11
N LEU A 128 3.31 -15.74 30.33
CA LEU A 128 3.79 -14.86 29.27
C LEU A 128 2.74 -14.69 28.16
N LYS A 129 2.10 -15.79 27.71
CA LYS A 129 1.04 -15.78 26.70
C LYS A 129 -0.17 -14.93 27.10
N ALA A 130 -0.58 -15.00 28.37
CA ALA A 130 -1.73 -14.26 28.89
C ALA A 130 -1.44 -12.77 29.16
N SER A 131 -0.17 -12.37 29.11
CA SER A 131 0.26 -11.01 29.45
C SER A 131 0.43 -10.10 28.23
N TYR A 132 0.51 -8.79 28.48
CA TYR A 132 0.69 -7.76 27.48
C TYR A 132 1.59 -6.63 28.00
N LEU A 133 2.10 -5.80 27.08
CA LEU A 133 2.81 -4.58 27.44
C LEU A 133 1.80 -3.48 27.77
N SER A 134 1.98 -2.84 28.92
CA SER A 134 1.12 -1.75 29.37
C SER A 134 1.91 -0.69 30.12
N ILE A 135 1.23 0.39 30.51
CA ILE A 135 1.81 1.49 31.27
C ILE A 135 1.16 1.51 32.65
N TYR A 136 1.99 1.38 33.66
CA TYR A 136 1.56 1.28 35.04
C TYR A 136 1.99 2.51 35.83
N GLN A 137 1.05 3.14 36.51
CA GLN A 137 1.31 4.25 37.42
C GLN A 137 1.63 3.71 38.81
N VAL A 138 2.74 4.15 39.39
CA VAL A 138 3.11 3.82 40.76
C VAL A 138 2.15 4.50 41.73
N SER A 139 1.36 3.72 42.46
CA SER A 139 0.38 4.26 43.42
C SER A 139 1.00 4.49 44.80
N TRP A 140 1.80 3.55 45.28
CA TRP A 140 2.55 3.70 46.53
C TRP A 140 3.80 2.83 46.56
N ILE A 141 4.78 3.24 47.37
CA ILE A 141 6.03 2.48 47.61
C ILE A 141 6.17 2.19 49.10
N LYS A 142 6.31 0.91 49.48
CA LYS A 142 6.53 0.50 50.88
C LYS A 142 7.60 -0.58 50.95
N ASN A 143 8.66 -0.33 51.74
CA ASN A 143 9.76 -1.28 51.91
C ASN A 143 10.36 -1.72 50.56
N ASN A 144 10.32 -3.03 50.28
CA ASN A 144 10.77 -3.67 49.04
C ASN A 144 9.62 -3.96 48.07
N THR A 145 8.47 -3.31 48.20
CA THR A 145 7.31 -3.55 47.33
C THR A 145 6.77 -2.25 46.75
N VAL A 146 6.29 -2.31 45.52
CA VAL A 146 5.65 -1.22 44.81
C VAL A 146 4.27 -1.68 44.36
N ALA A 147 3.26 -0.87 44.64
CA ALA A 147 1.96 -1.05 44.01
C ALA A 147 1.86 -0.17 42.78
N THR A 148 1.31 -0.74 41.73
CA THR A 148 1.16 -0.10 40.44
C THR A 148 -0.24 -0.34 39.91
N VAL A 149 -0.81 0.65 39.23
CA VAL A 149 -2.13 0.57 38.61
C VAL A 149 -1.96 0.77 37.11
N ASP A 150 -2.50 -0.15 36.31
CA ASP A 150 -2.54 0.01 34.86
C ASP A 150 -3.41 1.23 34.50
N ILE A 151 -2.86 2.18 33.75
CA ILE A 151 -3.57 3.44 33.45
C ILE A 151 -4.72 3.28 32.47
N PHE A 152 -4.79 2.16 31.74
CA PHE A 152 -5.82 1.86 30.75
C PHE A 152 -6.91 0.96 31.32
N THR A 153 -6.54 -0.11 32.04
CA THR A 153 -7.49 -1.09 32.57
C THR A 153 -7.92 -0.82 34.01
N GLY A 154 -7.12 -0.07 34.78
CA GLY A 154 -7.33 0.14 36.21
C GLY A 154 -6.92 -1.06 37.08
N ASN A 155 -6.32 -2.10 36.51
CA ASN A 155 -5.88 -3.28 37.24
C ASN A 155 -4.72 -2.94 38.19
N GLU A 156 -4.83 -3.37 39.46
CA GLU A 156 -3.80 -3.17 40.47
C GLU A 156 -2.85 -4.36 40.58
N HIS A 157 -1.55 -4.10 40.66
CA HIS A 157 -0.50 -5.10 40.83
C HIS A 157 0.46 -4.70 41.95
N ILE A 158 0.91 -5.69 42.74
CA ILE A 158 1.92 -5.49 43.77
C ILE A 158 3.16 -6.30 43.38
N ILE A 159 4.27 -5.59 43.15
CA ILE A 159 5.51 -6.15 42.62
C ILE A 159 6.69 -5.84 43.55
N GLU A 160 7.79 -6.58 43.38
CA GLU A 160 9.04 -6.30 44.10
C GLU A 160 9.69 -5.00 43.60
N ARG A 161 10.24 -4.21 44.53
CA ARG A 161 10.98 -2.97 44.26
C ARG A 161 12.41 -3.28 43.78
N ASP A 162 12.52 -3.92 42.63
CA ASP A 162 13.78 -4.18 41.93
C ASP A 162 13.62 -3.92 40.43
N PHE A 163 13.95 -2.70 40.03
CA PHE A 163 13.89 -2.22 38.64
C PHE A 163 15.30 -1.99 38.07
N GLY A 164 16.33 -2.60 38.67
CA GLY A 164 17.73 -2.36 38.32
C GLY A 164 18.20 -0.93 38.61
N SER A 165 18.92 -0.32 37.67
CA SER A 165 19.57 0.99 37.85
C SER A 165 18.60 2.16 38.05
N ILE A 166 17.32 1.99 37.68
CA ILE A 166 16.31 3.04 37.82
C ILE A 166 15.51 2.97 39.13
N THR A 167 15.72 1.94 39.96
CA THR A 167 14.98 1.71 41.21
C THR A 167 14.99 2.92 42.15
N GLN A 168 16.09 3.67 42.16
CA GLN A 168 16.26 4.86 43.00
C GLN A 168 15.51 6.10 42.51
N PHE A 169 15.10 6.13 41.24
CA PHE A 169 14.42 7.26 40.60
C PHE A 169 12.90 7.07 40.51
N ILE A 170 12.39 5.93 40.98
CA ILE A 170 10.96 5.62 40.93
C ILE A 170 10.29 6.18 42.19
N GLU A 171 9.33 7.08 41.95
CA GLU A 171 8.54 7.77 42.97
C GLU A 171 7.02 7.51 42.75
N GLU A 172 6.20 7.86 43.73
CA GLU A 172 4.74 7.81 43.59
C GLU A 172 4.28 8.71 42.42
N GLY A 173 3.38 8.22 41.59
CA GLY A 173 2.93 8.86 40.36
C GLY A 173 3.77 8.58 39.12
N THR A 174 4.97 7.98 39.24
CA THR A 174 5.81 7.61 38.09
C THR A 174 5.08 6.61 37.18
N LEU A 175 5.17 6.79 35.87
CA LEU A 175 4.63 5.87 34.88
C LEU A 175 5.72 4.90 34.41
N LEU A 176 5.39 3.62 34.30
CA LEU A 176 6.31 2.54 33.93
C LEU A 176 5.73 1.75 32.75
N LEU A 177 6.37 1.83 31.58
CA LEU A 177 6.11 0.91 30.47
C LEU A 177 6.85 -0.41 30.75
N THR A 178 6.10 -1.48 30.95
CA THR A 178 6.63 -2.83 31.20
C THR A 178 5.55 -3.86 30.90
N ARG A 179 5.92 -5.15 30.94
CA ARG A 179 4.97 -6.23 31.04
C ARG A 179 4.99 -6.78 32.47
N ILE A 180 3.81 -7.06 33.00
CA ILE A 180 3.62 -7.74 34.29
C ILE A 180 3.00 -9.10 33.99
N ILE A 181 3.61 -10.16 34.49
CA ILE A 181 3.07 -11.52 34.43
C ILE A 181 2.61 -11.95 35.81
N ASN A 182 1.53 -12.73 35.87
CA ASN A 182 1.03 -13.33 37.10
C ASN A 182 1.34 -14.83 37.09
N ILE A 183 2.19 -15.27 38.01
CA ILE A 183 2.47 -16.69 38.23
C ILE A 183 1.93 -17.03 39.63
N ASP A 184 0.98 -17.95 39.68
CA ASP A 184 0.17 -18.23 40.88
C ASP A 184 -0.48 -16.95 41.42
N ASN A 185 -0.07 -16.50 42.62
CA ASN A 185 -0.57 -15.29 43.28
C ASN A 185 0.49 -14.17 43.35
N VAL A 186 1.51 -14.21 42.49
CA VAL A 186 2.61 -13.25 42.49
C VAL A 186 2.70 -12.55 41.14
N SER A 187 2.61 -11.22 41.17
CA SER A 187 2.89 -10.37 40.01
C SER A 187 4.39 -10.13 39.89
N ILE A 188 4.96 -10.34 38.70
CA ILE A 188 6.38 -10.21 38.41
C ILE A 188 6.55 -9.37 37.14
N ILE A 189 7.48 -8.41 37.16
CA ILE A 189 7.83 -7.63 35.96
C ILE A 189 8.75 -8.45 35.05
N THR A 190 8.59 -8.29 33.74
CA THR A 190 9.54 -8.82 32.73
C THR A 190 10.50 -7.72 32.28
N GLY A 191 11.77 -8.08 32.13
CA GLY A 191 12.80 -7.14 31.64
C GLY A 191 13.09 -5.97 32.58
N LYS A 192 13.43 -4.81 32.00
CA LYS A 192 13.64 -3.55 32.71
C LYS A 192 12.56 -2.57 32.25
N PRO A 193 11.82 -1.93 33.18
CA PRO A 193 10.78 -0.99 32.78
C PRO A 193 11.37 0.28 32.18
N ILE A 194 10.61 0.91 31.29
CA ILE A 194 10.89 2.25 30.78
C ILE A 194 10.10 3.26 31.61
N MET A 195 10.81 4.23 32.19
CA MET A 195 10.21 5.30 32.99
C MET A 195 9.67 6.41 32.09
N ILE A 196 8.47 6.89 32.40
CA ILE A 196 7.79 7.99 31.70
C ILE A 196 7.35 9.04 32.73
N TYR A 197 7.44 10.32 32.37
CA TYR A 197 6.99 11.42 33.22
C TYR A 197 5.46 11.42 33.38
N ALA A 198 4.98 11.62 34.61
CA ALA A 198 3.55 11.55 34.96
C ALA A 198 2.67 12.53 34.18
N GLU A 199 3.23 13.67 33.75
CA GLU A 199 2.56 14.70 32.94
C GLU A 199 2.07 14.15 31.59
N GLN A 200 2.66 13.07 31.10
CA GLN A 200 2.30 12.46 29.82
C GLN A 200 1.06 11.55 29.92
N ARG A 201 0.55 11.27 31.12
CA ARG A 201 -0.56 10.33 31.35
C ARG A 201 -1.77 10.62 30.46
N GLN A 202 -2.24 11.87 30.48
CA GLN A 202 -3.45 12.25 29.75
C GLN A 202 -3.28 12.07 28.23
N TYR A 203 -2.18 12.58 27.68
CA TYR A 203 -1.85 12.44 26.27
C TYR A 203 -1.77 10.97 25.83
N ILE A 204 -1.10 10.11 26.62
CA ILE A 204 -0.99 8.67 26.33
C ILE A 204 -2.36 7.99 26.34
N CYS A 205 -3.19 8.25 27.35
CA CYS A 205 -4.53 7.68 27.43
C CYS A 205 -5.39 8.08 26.22
N GLU A 206 -5.34 9.35 25.82
CA GLU A 206 -6.08 9.86 24.66
C GLU A 206 -5.61 9.21 23.35
N GLU A 207 -4.30 9.17 23.10
CA GLU A 207 -3.77 8.64 21.83
C GLU A 207 -3.93 7.11 21.69
N ILE A 208 -3.83 6.36 22.79
CA ILE A 208 -4.09 4.91 22.79
C ILE A 208 -5.57 4.63 22.56
N GLN A 209 -6.46 5.41 23.18
CA GLN A 209 -7.89 5.28 22.94
C GLN A 209 -8.24 5.59 21.48
N SER A 210 -7.68 6.66 20.90
CA SER A 210 -7.87 6.99 19.48
C SER A 210 -7.33 5.89 18.56
N ALA A 211 -6.16 5.31 18.85
CA ALA A 211 -5.63 4.19 18.08
C ALA A 211 -6.55 2.96 18.13
N ARG A 212 -7.09 2.65 19.31
CA ARG A 212 -8.00 1.52 19.54
C ARG A 212 -9.29 1.65 18.74
N ILE A 213 -9.86 2.86 18.69
CA ILE A 213 -11.07 3.16 17.91
C ILE A 213 -10.78 3.02 16.42
N TYR A 214 -9.65 3.56 15.95
CA TYR A 214 -9.23 3.45 14.55
C TYR A 214 -9.09 2.00 14.08
N GLU A 215 -8.50 1.14 14.91
CA GLU A 215 -8.36 -0.30 14.65
C GLU A 215 -9.67 -1.10 14.86
N LYS A 216 -10.77 -0.43 15.26
CA LYS A 216 -12.09 -1.04 15.52
C LYS A 216 -12.08 -2.13 16.61
N ILE A 217 -11.25 -1.98 17.64
CA ILE A 217 -11.10 -2.97 18.71
C ILE A 217 -11.88 -2.57 19.97
N GLY A 218 -12.92 -3.34 20.31
CA GLY A 218 -13.79 -3.05 21.45
C GLY A 218 -13.15 -3.27 22.83
N ASP A 219 -12.20 -4.19 22.97
CA ASP A 219 -11.54 -4.52 24.23
C ASP A 219 -10.11 -3.95 24.31
N ILE A 220 -9.83 -3.17 25.36
CA ILE A 220 -8.52 -2.54 25.57
C ILE A 220 -7.43 -3.57 25.86
N GLU A 221 -7.73 -4.68 26.54
CA GLU A 221 -6.72 -5.71 26.83
C GLU A 221 -6.31 -6.45 25.56
N CYS A 222 -7.28 -6.77 24.71
CA CYS A 222 -7.04 -7.30 23.37
C CYS A 222 -6.16 -6.34 22.55
N PHE A 223 -6.47 -5.04 22.56
CA PHE A 223 -5.68 -4.01 21.88
C PHE A 223 -4.23 -3.98 22.39
N LEU A 224 -4.01 -3.90 23.71
CA LEU A 224 -2.66 -3.85 24.29
C LEU A 224 -1.84 -5.11 23.98
N ARG A 225 -2.49 -6.27 23.82
CA ARG A 225 -1.86 -7.54 23.50
C ARG A 225 -1.44 -7.65 22.03
N GLU A 226 -2.36 -7.38 21.11
CA GLU A 226 -2.12 -7.54 19.67
C GLU A 226 -1.40 -6.32 19.07
N TYR A 227 -1.64 -5.12 19.62
CA TYR A 227 -1.13 -3.83 19.13
C TYR A 227 -0.15 -3.16 20.10
N GLY A 228 0.50 -3.92 20.99
CA GLY A 228 1.49 -3.39 21.95
C GLY A 228 2.67 -2.61 21.32
N HIS A 229 2.95 -2.82 20.04
CA HIS A 229 3.91 -2.02 19.27
C HIS A 229 3.49 -0.54 19.14
N ILE A 230 2.19 -0.24 19.07
CA ILE A 230 1.68 1.15 19.04
C ILE A 230 1.99 1.85 20.36
N THR A 231 1.76 1.17 21.50
CA THR A 231 2.10 1.70 22.83
C THR A 231 3.60 1.95 22.96
N CYS A 232 4.43 1.03 22.46
CA CYS A 232 5.88 1.19 22.46
C CYS A 232 6.33 2.36 21.59
N GLY A 233 5.81 2.46 20.36
CA GLY A 233 6.14 3.54 19.42
C GLY A 233 5.77 4.92 19.97
N LEU A 234 4.59 5.04 20.57
CA LEU A 234 4.14 6.29 21.22
C LEU A 234 5.09 6.71 22.36
N VAL A 235 5.46 5.78 23.24
CA VAL A 235 6.37 6.08 24.34
C VAL A 235 7.78 6.40 23.83
N LEU A 236 8.24 5.73 22.78
CA LEU A 236 9.52 6.01 22.12
C LEU A 236 9.58 7.45 21.61
N ASP A 237 8.53 7.90 20.92
CA ASP A 237 8.43 9.27 20.41
C ASP A 237 8.38 10.30 21.55
N ILE A 238 7.56 10.05 22.59
CA ILE A 238 7.49 10.93 23.78
C ILE A 238 8.86 11.11 24.43
N LEU A 239 9.63 10.03 24.59
CA LEU A 239 10.96 10.09 25.20
C LEU A 239 12.00 10.79 24.32
N ASN A 240 11.78 10.82 23.01
CA ASN A 240 12.56 11.62 22.06
C ASN A 240 12.07 13.07 21.93
N GLY A 241 11.06 13.47 22.71
CA GLY A 241 10.50 14.82 22.69
C GLY A 241 9.50 15.07 21.54
N VAL A 242 9.06 14.01 20.86
CA VAL A 242 8.07 14.07 19.78
C VAL A 242 6.68 13.77 20.35
N LYS A 243 5.73 14.67 20.13
CA LYS A 243 4.31 14.44 20.40
C LYS A 243 3.52 14.56 19.12
N LYS A 244 2.82 13.50 18.74
CA LYS A 244 1.91 13.50 17.60
C LYS A 244 0.47 13.39 18.08
N TYR A 245 -0.38 14.25 17.58
CA TYR A 245 -1.81 14.16 17.84
C TYR A 245 -2.47 13.50 16.63
N ARG A 246 -3.13 12.36 16.82
CA ARG A 246 -4.02 11.83 15.78
C ARG A 246 -5.23 12.75 15.66
N ILE A 247 -5.69 12.98 14.43
CA ILE A 247 -6.95 13.69 14.20
C ILE A 247 -8.07 12.81 14.74
N LYS A 248 -8.81 13.39 15.67
CA LYS A 248 -9.98 12.78 16.29
C LYS A 248 -11.20 13.28 15.53
N VAL A 249 -12.14 12.39 15.30
CA VAL A 249 -13.33 12.68 14.50
C VAL A 249 -14.56 12.32 15.32
N ASN A 250 -15.52 13.25 15.40
CA ASN A 250 -16.85 13.03 15.95
C ASN A 250 -17.87 13.38 14.87
N SER A 251 -18.93 12.60 14.78
CA SER A 251 -19.86 12.69 13.66
C SER A 251 -21.29 12.40 14.10
N MET A 252 -22.24 12.87 13.29
CA MET A 252 -23.67 12.74 13.54
C MET A 252 -24.42 12.71 12.22
N LEU A 253 -25.49 11.92 12.13
CA LEU A 253 -26.43 11.94 11.00
C LEU A 253 -27.42 13.09 11.15
N LEU A 254 -27.74 13.77 10.04
CA LEU A 254 -28.68 14.89 9.98
C LEU A 254 -29.80 14.61 8.97
N HIS A 255 -31.01 15.07 9.28
CA HIS A 255 -32.09 15.17 8.31
C HIS A 255 -32.01 16.48 7.49
N ASP A 256 -32.57 16.49 6.28
CA ASP A 256 -32.53 17.64 5.35
C ASP A 256 -33.02 18.96 5.96
N SER A 257 -34.09 18.92 6.77
CA SER A 257 -34.64 20.09 7.44
C SER A 257 -33.73 20.64 8.54
N GLU A 258 -33.04 19.75 9.26
CA GLU A 258 -32.12 20.08 10.34
C GLU A 258 -30.83 20.68 9.77
N ARG A 259 -30.31 20.09 8.69
CA ARG A 259 -29.16 20.61 7.95
C ARG A 259 -29.36 22.07 7.55
N ASN A 260 -30.48 22.38 6.90
CA ASN A 260 -30.73 23.74 6.40
C ASN A 260 -30.81 24.75 7.56
N HIS A 261 -31.47 24.37 8.66
CA HIS A 261 -31.54 25.20 9.86
C HIS A 261 -30.15 25.42 10.47
N LEU A 262 -29.37 24.34 10.65
CA LEU A 262 -28.03 24.38 11.20
C LEU A 262 -27.10 25.29 10.38
N VAL A 263 -27.11 25.13 9.06
CA VAL A 263 -26.28 25.94 8.14
C VAL A 263 -26.61 27.42 8.32
N GLU A 264 -27.89 27.80 8.32
CA GLU A 264 -28.31 29.20 8.55
C GLU A 264 -27.81 29.72 9.92
N GLN A 265 -27.96 28.95 10.99
CA GLN A 265 -27.53 29.35 12.32
C GLN A 265 -26.00 29.49 12.43
N ILE A 266 -25.24 28.56 11.83
CA ILE A 266 -23.77 28.58 11.86
C ILE A 266 -23.21 29.81 11.14
N PHE A 267 -23.83 30.26 10.05
CA PHE A 267 -23.43 31.50 9.38
C PHE A 267 -23.56 32.74 10.28
N HIS A 268 -24.42 32.71 11.30
CA HIS A 268 -24.57 33.76 12.29
C HIS A 268 -23.56 33.66 13.46
N GLN A 269 -22.88 32.52 13.60
CA GLN A 269 -21.88 32.33 14.65
C GLN A 269 -20.53 32.95 14.27
N LYS A 270 -20.01 33.82 15.13
CA LYS A 270 -18.71 34.49 14.90
C LYS A 270 -17.50 33.56 15.08
N HIS A 271 -17.70 32.42 15.73
CA HIS A 271 -16.62 31.48 16.05
C HIS A 271 -16.29 30.52 14.90
N PHE A 272 -17.21 30.32 13.96
CA PHE A 272 -17.01 29.48 12.78
C PHE A 272 -16.77 30.34 11.54
N ARG A 273 -15.69 30.04 10.81
CA ARG A 273 -15.31 30.69 9.56
C ARG A 273 -15.50 29.72 8.42
N LEU A 274 -16.33 30.09 7.45
CA LEU A 274 -16.48 29.34 6.20
C LEU A 274 -15.18 29.39 5.39
N LEU A 275 -14.76 28.23 4.89
CA LEU A 275 -13.57 28.07 4.07
C LEU A 275 -13.90 27.84 2.59
N ASP A 276 -14.92 27.03 2.32
CA ASP A 276 -15.33 26.69 0.96
C ASP A 276 -16.86 26.66 0.82
N PRO A 277 -17.48 27.61 0.09
CA PRO A 277 -18.90 27.62 -0.20
C PRO A 277 -19.33 26.70 -1.35
N GLU A 278 -18.40 26.24 -2.20
CA GLU A 278 -18.71 25.61 -3.50
C GLU A 278 -18.44 24.09 -3.55
N ALA A 279 -18.08 23.48 -2.41
CA ALA A 279 -17.81 22.05 -2.32
C ALA A 279 -19.06 21.23 -1.92
N GLN A 280 -19.05 19.94 -2.23
CA GLN A 280 -20.04 18.95 -1.78
C GLN A 280 -20.23 18.96 -0.26
N TRP A 281 -19.15 19.27 0.47
CA TRP A 281 -19.12 19.50 1.91
C TRP A 281 -18.96 20.99 2.21
N LEU A 282 -19.87 21.56 2.99
CA LEU A 282 -19.65 22.90 3.53
C LEU A 282 -18.59 22.83 4.63
N LYS A 283 -17.45 23.50 4.40
CA LYS A 283 -16.27 23.44 5.27
C LYS A 283 -16.16 24.69 6.13
N PHE A 284 -16.09 24.49 7.44
CA PHE A 284 -15.85 25.53 8.43
C PHE A 284 -14.60 25.21 9.25
N SER A 285 -13.93 26.25 9.73
CA SER A 285 -12.91 26.14 10.79
C SER A 285 -13.26 27.10 11.92
N TRP A 286 -12.81 26.80 13.14
CA TRP A 286 -13.06 27.66 14.30
C TRP A 286 -11.77 28.08 15.01
N ILE A 287 -11.84 29.24 15.66
CA ILE A 287 -10.67 29.94 16.23
C ILE A 287 -10.37 29.47 17.66
N VAL A 288 -11.38 29.00 18.39
CA VAL A 288 -11.25 28.63 19.81
C VAL A 288 -10.71 27.21 19.93
N GLY A 289 -9.54 27.05 20.56
CA GLY A 289 -8.96 25.73 20.81
C GLY A 289 -7.45 25.76 20.96
N LYS A 290 -6.86 24.61 21.26
CA LYS A 290 -5.40 24.44 21.40
C LYS A 290 -4.74 23.69 20.23
N GLY A 291 -5.49 22.85 19.51
CA GLY A 291 -4.95 22.05 18.40
C GLY A 291 -4.54 22.90 17.20
N GLY A 292 -3.63 22.40 16.36
CA GLY A 292 -3.27 23.03 15.08
C GLY A 292 -4.40 22.88 14.07
N PHE A 293 -4.99 21.69 13.99
CA PHE A 293 -6.08 21.35 13.08
C PHE A 293 -7.46 21.34 13.75
N ARG A 294 -8.43 22.04 13.13
CA ARG A 294 -9.85 22.11 13.52
C ARG A 294 -10.75 22.32 12.31
N ARG A 295 -11.68 21.38 12.07
CA ARG A 295 -12.57 21.40 10.91
C ARG A 295 -13.95 20.87 11.20
N LEU A 296 -14.94 21.54 10.63
CA LEU A 296 -16.34 21.17 10.65
C LEU A 296 -16.77 20.98 9.19
N TYR A 297 -17.31 19.81 8.89
CA TYR A 297 -17.85 19.43 7.59
C TYR A 297 -19.37 19.22 7.74
N ILE A 298 -20.13 19.83 6.84
CA ILE A 298 -21.58 19.62 6.74
C ILE A 298 -21.89 19.07 5.35
N GLY A 299 -22.26 17.79 5.30
CA GLY A 299 -22.63 17.08 4.08
C GLY A 299 -24.11 17.20 3.76
N SER A 300 -24.64 16.29 2.93
CA SER A 300 -26.08 16.17 2.64
C SER A 300 -26.87 15.66 3.86
N ASN A 301 -26.38 14.60 4.50
CA ASN A 301 -27.10 13.88 5.57
C ASN A 301 -26.23 13.71 6.82
N SER A 302 -25.14 14.45 6.95
CA SER A 302 -24.12 14.20 7.96
C SER A 302 -23.38 15.46 8.38
N LEU A 303 -22.96 15.44 9.64
CA LEU A 303 -22.18 16.45 10.32
C LEU A 303 -20.91 15.80 10.84
N VAL A 304 -19.75 16.36 10.52
CA VAL A 304 -18.47 15.81 10.99
C VAL A 304 -17.58 16.90 11.56
N LEU A 305 -17.10 16.66 12.77
CA LEU A 305 -16.13 17.46 13.50
C LEU A 305 -14.80 16.73 13.54
N ALA A 306 -13.73 17.43 13.19
CA ALA A 306 -12.37 16.90 13.20
C ALA A 306 -11.43 17.87 13.93
N ALA A 307 -10.66 17.37 14.90
CA ALA A 307 -9.63 18.15 15.56
C ALA A 307 -8.52 17.26 16.14
N GLU A 308 -7.34 17.83 16.37
CA GLU A 308 -6.21 17.13 17.04
C GLU A 308 -6.47 16.88 18.53
N GLU A 309 -7.18 17.78 19.20
CA GLU A 309 -7.40 17.78 20.65
C GLU A 309 -8.85 17.42 20.98
N SER A 310 -9.06 16.47 21.89
CA SER A 310 -10.42 16.06 22.31
C SER A 310 -11.19 17.22 22.94
N ALA A 311 -10.49 18.13 23.61
CA ALA A 311 -11.09 19.34 24.19
C ALA A 311 -11.67 20.27 23.11
N ASP A 312 -11.03 20.37 21.94
CA ASP A 312 -11.49 21.20 20.82
C ASP A 312 -12.74 20.59 20.16
N LEU A 313 -12.81 19.25 20.06
CA LEU A 313 -14.01 18.54 19.61
C LEU A 313 -15.18 18.75 20.56
N ASN A 314 -14.98 18.56 21.86
CA ASN A 314 -16.02 18.72 22.87
C ASN A 314 -16.57 20.14 22.88
N TRP A 315 -15.69 21.14 22.78
CA TRP A 315 -16.12 22.53 22.65
C TRP A 315 -16.99 22.75 21.40
N ALA A 316 -16.60 22.21 20.24
CA ALA A 316 -17.37 22.37 19.02
C ALA A 316 -18.74 21.69 19.10
N ARG A 317 -18.83 20.52 19.76
CA ARG A 317 -20.11 19.85 20.05
C ARG A 317 -21.02 20.71 20.91
N ASP A 318 -20.50 21.23 22.02
CA ASP A 318 -21.25 22.10 22.94
C ASP A 318 -21.77 23.37 22.25
N GLN A 319 -21.10 23.84 21.20
CA GLN A 319 -21.57 24.98 20.40
C GLN A 319 -22.61 24.61 19.35
N ILE A 320 -22.58 23.38 18.82
CA ILE A 320 -23.46 22.95 17.72
C ILE A 320 -24.76 22.35 18.24
N GLU A 321 -24.73 21.57 19.32
CA GLU A 321 -25.93 20.93 19.89
C GLU A 321 -27.09 21.93 20.14
N PRO A 322 -26.86 23.15 20.68
CA PRO A 322 -27.93 24.14 20.85
C PRO A 322 -28.50 24.68 19.54
N LEU A 323 -27.80 24.55 18.41
CA LEU A 323 -28.18 25.07 17.10
C LEU A 323 -29.03 24.08 16.28
N LEU A 324 -29.03 22.80 16.65
CA LEU A 324 -29.74 21.74 15.94
C LEU A 324 -31.27 21.78 16.18
N GLY A 325 -31.73 22.41 17.27
CA GLY A 325 -33.16 22.50 17.62
C GLY A 325 -33.68 21.29 18.40
N GLN A 326 -34.99 21.05 18.36
CA GLN A 326 -35.60 19.82 18.90
C GLN A 326 -35.58 18.74 17.80
N PRO A 327 -35.17 17.49 18.12
CA PRO A 327 -35.13 16.41 17.14
C PRO A 327 -36.52 16.14 16.56
N CYS A 328 -36.57 15.92 15.25
CA CYS A 328 -37.83 15.75 14.52
C CYS A 328 -38.51 14.40 14.81
N GLU A 329 -37.72 13.40 15.22
CA GLU A 329 -38.14 12.06 15.60
C GLU A 329 -37.72 11.80 17.07
N SER A 330 -38.36 10.87 17.77
CA SER A 330 -38.22 10.62 19.22
C SER A 330 -36.83 10.11 19.67
N GLU A 331 -35.79 10.29 18.87
CA GLU A 331 -34.43 9.84 19.12
C GLU A 331 -33.54 11.03 19.50
N ALA A 332 -32.71 10.86 20.53
CA ALA A 332 -31.75 11.89 20.93
C ALA A 332 -30.61 11.95 19.90
N TYR A 333 -30.09 13.15 19.62
CA TYR A 333 -28.89 13.33 18.80
C TYR A 333 -27.75 12.48 19.36
N CYS A 334 -27.31 11.47 18.61
CA CYS A 334 -26.22 10.59 18.99
C CYS A 334 -24.97 10.97 18.20
N TRP A 335 -23.92 11.34 18.91
CA TRP A 335 -22.60 11.53 18.31
C TRP A 335 -21.84 10.21 18.35
N GLU A 336 -21.25 9.85 17.22
CA GLU A 336 -20.39 8.68 17.09
C GLU A 336 -18.93 9.11 16.95
N GLU A 337 -18.04 8.33 17.57
CA GLU A 337 -16.60 8.50 17.40
C GLU A 337 -16.15 7.85 16.09
N GLY A 338 -15.42 8.59 15.27
CA GLY A 338 -15.00 8.18 13.93
C GLY A 338 -15.92 8.72 12.83
N ILE A 339 -15.84 8.05 11.68
CA ILE A 339 -16.52 8.42 10.45
C ILE A 339 -17.59 7.36 10.12
N PRO A 340 -18.86 7.55 10.53
CA PRO A 340 -19.99 6.70 10.23
C PRO A 340 -20.69 7.24 9.00
N PHE A 341 -20.79 6.39 7.98
CA PHE A 341 -21.58 6.69 6.80
C PHE A 341 -22.46 5.50 6.46
N LEU A 342 -23.63 5.81 5.88
CA LEU A 342 -24.54 4.82 5.33
C LEU A 342 -23.96 4.15 4.07
N HIS A 343 -23.04 4.84 3.37
CA HIS A 343 -22.36 4.38 2.15
C HIS A 343 -20.85 4.48 2.30
N ALA A 344 -20.11 3.48 1.81
CA ALA A 344 -18.65 3.44 1.90
C ALA A 344 -17.97 4.56 1.09
N ASP A 345 -18.56 4.93 -0.05
CA ASP A 345 -18.02 5.97 -0.94
C ASP A 345 -17.96 7.36 -0.25
N ASP A 346 -19.00 7.73 0.52
CA ASP A 346 -19.03 8.97 1.29
C ASP A 346 -17.93 9.00 2.38
N ALA A 347 -17.61 7.82 2.93
CA ALA A 347 -16.56 7.63 3.93
C ALA A 347 -15.18 7.88 3.36
N GLU A 348 -14.90 7.26 2.22
CA GLU A 348 -13.63 7.42 1.52
C GLU A 348 -13.45 8.86 1.07
N GLU A 349 -14.49 9.49 0.51
CA GLU A 349 -14.42 10.88 0.05
C GLU A 349 -14.15 11.86 1.21
N LEU A 350 -14.87 11.76 2.34
CA LEU A 350 -14.62 12.64 3.48
C LEU A 350 -13.23 12.37 4.10
N GLN A 351 -12.80 11.11 4.17
CA GLN A 351 -11.48 10.78 4.71
C GLN A 351 -10.37 11.40 3.86
N ILE A 352 -10.52 11.36 2.53
CA ILE A 352 -9.65 12.03 1.58
C ILE A 352 -9.66 13.56 1.83
N GLU A 353 -10.83 14.16 2.01
CA GLU A 353 -10.99 15.59 2.28
C GLU A 353 -10.37 16.05 3.61
N LEU A 354 -10.54 15.25 4.66
CA LEU A 354 -9.93 15.50 5.96
C LEU A 354 -8.41 15.41 5.89
N MET A 355 -7.88 14.38 5.20
CA MET A 355 -6.45 14.25 4.96
C MET A 355 -5.89 15.44 4.18
N TYR A 356 -6.57 15.90 3.12
CA TYR A 356 -6.18 17.10 2.36
C TYR A 356 -6.08 18.33 3.25
N ASP A 357 -7.11 18.55 4.06
CA ASP A 357 -7.19 19.71 4.93
C ASP A 357 -6.10 19.69 6.00
N CYS A 358 -5.82 18.55 6.62
CA CYS A 358 -4.76 18.42 7.62
C CYS A 358 -3.38 18.70 7.03
N TYR A 359 -3.06 18.03 5.92
CA TYR A 359 -1.77 18.20 5.26
C TYR A 359 -1.54 19.65 4.80
N LEU A 360 -2.59 20.33 4.35
CA LEU A 360 -2.53 21.74 3.97
C LEU A 360 -2.25 22.67 5.16
N GLU A 361 -2.90 22.46 6.31
CA GLU A 361 -2.61 23.23 7.52
C GLU A 361 -1.18 22.98 8.03
N GLU A 362 -0.71 21.73 7.97
CA GLU A 362 0.68 21.38 8.27
C GLU A 362 1.66 22.09 7.31
N TRP A 363 1.43 22.02 6.00
CA TRP A 363 2.33 22.64 5.02
C TRP A 363 2.42 24.16 5.18
N LEU A 364 1.31 24.84 5.53
CA LEU A 364 1.29 26.28 5.78
C LEU A 364 1.95 26.70 7.09
N SER A 365 2.04 25.80 8.06
CA SER A 365 2.57 26.09 9.40
C SER A 365 4.00 25.58 9.63
N LEU A 366 4.51 24.72 8.76
CA LEU A 366 5.87 24.20 8.82
C LEU A 366 6.86 25.06 8.04
N PRO A 367 8.09 25.24 8.56
CA PRO A 367 9.16 25.94 7.85
C PRO A 367 9.68 25.09 6.68
N HIS A 368 9.92 25.73 5.54
CA HIS A 368 10.47 25.07 4.34
C HIS A 368 11.88 25.57 4.03
N PRO A 369 12.85 24.69 3.76
CA PRO A 369 14.20 25.07 3.39
C PRO A 369 14.24 26.00 2.16
N GLU A 370 13.35 25.79 1.19
CA GLU A 370 13.23 26.58 -0.03
C GLU A 370 12.81 28.04 0.25
N LEU A 371 12.18 28.27 1.40
CA LEU A 371 11.77 29.59 1.89
C LEU A 371 12.78 30.20 2.87
N GLY A 372 13.96 29.58 3.07
CA GLY A 372 14.94 30.01 4.06
C GLY A 372 14.50 29.70 5.50
N ASP A 373 13.93 28.51 5.70
CA ASP A 373 13.35 28.03 6.97
C ASP A 373 12.19 28.90 7.50
N LEU A 374 11.56 29.67 6.61
CA LEU A 374 10.32 30.39 6.88
C LEU A 374 9.12 29.50 6.57
N THR A 375 8.02 29.69 7.31
CA THR A 375 6.72 29.15 6.93
C THR A 375 6.16 29.92 5.72
N PRO A 376 5.26 29.33 4.90
CA PRO A 376 4.60 30.05 3.81
C PRO A 376 3.85 31.31 4.29
N LEU A 377 3.31 31.28 5.52
CA LEU A 377 2.63 32.41 6.15
C LEU A 377 3.59 33.55 6.54
N GLU A 378 4.79 33.22 7.03
CA GLU A 378 5.84 34.20 7.33
C GLU A 378 6.46 34.76 6.05
N ALA A 379 6.70 33.93 5.05
CA ALA A 379 7.23 34.34 3.75
C ALA A 379 6.34 35.40 3.07
N MET A 380 5.02 35.34 3.29
CA MET A 380 4.08 36.37 2.80
C MET A 380 4.25 37.74 3.46
N GLN A 381 4.98 37.88 4.57
CA GLN A 381 5.11 39.15 5.29
C GLN A 381 6.11 40.12 4.65
N ASP A 382 7.11 39.61 3.91
CA ASP A 382 8.14 40.44 3.28
C ASP A 382 8.31 40.18 1.77
N ILE A 383 9.02 41.08 1.08
CA ILE A 383 9.19 41.02 -0.39
C ILE A 383 10.08 39.83 -0.80
N HIS A 384 11.08 39.48 0.00
CA HIS A 384 12.00 38.39 -0.28
C HIS A 384 11.30 37.03 -0.18
N GLY A 385 10.62 36.78 0.94
CA GLY A 385 9.76 35.63 1.19
C GLY A 385 8.67 35.47 0.13
N ARG A 386 8.03 36.55 -0.32
CA ARG A 386 7.04 36.48 -1.43
C ARG A 386 7.66 36.01 -2.74
N VAL A 387 8.88 36.45 -3.07
CA VAL A 387 9.60 35.97 -4.27
C VAL A 387 9.97 34.49 -4.13
N LEU A 388 10.41 34.07 -2.94
CA LEU A 388 10.70 32.66 -2.63
C LEU A 388 9.46 31.79 -2.79
N LEU A 389 8.36 32.22 -2.18
CA LEU A 389 7.09 31.50 -2.17
C LEU A 389 6.47 31.42 -3.56
N GLU A 390 6.54 32.48 -4.36
CA GLU A 390 6.08 32.45 -5.75
C GLU A 390 6.88 31.44 -6.59
N THR A 391 8.20 31.35 -6.37
CA THR A 391 9.05 30.37 -7.06
C THR A 391 8.67 28.95 -6.66
N LEU A 392 8.55 28.69 -5.35
CA LEU A 392 8.17 27.39 -4.81
C LEU A 392 6.80 26.94 -5.33
N LEU A 393 5.81 27.83 -5.38
CA LEU A 393 4.47 27.51 -5.88
C LEU A 393 4.47 27.21 -7.38
N ASN A 394 5.27 27.92 -8.17
CA ASN A 394 5.43 27.62 -9.59
C ASN A 394 6.08 26.24 -9.81
N ASP A 395 7.06 25.87 -8.99
CA ASP A 395 7.68 24.54 -9.05
C ASP A 395 6.69 23.44 -8.64
N LEU A 396 5.87 23.71 -7.62
CA LEU A 396 4.78 22.82 -7.19
C LEU A 396 3.71 22.67 -8.28
N GLU A 397 3.37 23.72 -9.02
CA GLU A 397 2.45 23.66 -10.18
C GLU A 397 2.99 22.73 -11.27
N GLY A 398 4.29 22.80 -11.56
CA GLY A 398 4.93 21.90 -12.53
C GLY A 398 5.00 20.45 -12.06
N ARG A 399 5.09 20.20 -10.75
CA ARG A 399 4.99 18.84 -10.18
C ARG A 399 3.54 18.35 -10.18
N GLU A 400 2.60 19.22 -9.85
CA GLU A 400 1.16 18.96 -9.87
C GLU A 400 0.71 18.51 -11.25
N LEU A 401 1.09 19.23 -12.30
CA LEU A 401 0.73 18.86 -13.67
C LEU A 401 1.31 17.49 -14.08
N ARG A 402 2.53 17.16 -13.64
CA ARG A 402 3.13 15.84 -13.88
C ARG A 402 2.39 14.73 -13.13
N ALA A 403 2.08 14.93 -11.86
CA ALA A 403 1.30 13.96 -11.08
C ALA A 403 -0.11 13.77 -11.67
N ARG A 404 -0.79 14.86 -12.07
CA ARG A 404 -2.05 14.81 -12.84
C ARG A 404 -1.96 13.95 -14.10
N SER A 405 -0.89 14.12 -14.87
CA SER A 405 -0.69 13.36 -16.12
C SER A 405 -0.51 11.84 -15.89
N ARG A 406 -0.04 11.46 -14.69
CA ARG A 406 0.15 10.06 -14.27
C ARG A 406 -1.04 9.49 -13.50
N GLY A 407 -2.10 10.27 -13.27
CA GLY A 407 -3.18 9.89 -12.36
C GLY A 407 -2.72 9.73 -10.90
N GLU A 408 -1.55 10.26 -10.56
CA GLU A 408 -1.03 10.27 -9.21
C GLU A 408 -1.71 11.37 -8.40
N TYR A 409 -1.76 11.18 -7.09
CA TYR A 409 -2.20 12.21 -6.17
C TYR A 409 -1.32 13.47 -6.30
N PHE A 410 -1.97 14.63 -6.37
CA PHE A 410 -1.31 15.91 -6.52
C PHE A 410 -1.92 16.97 -5.62
N TYR A 411 -1.10 17.95 -5.26
CA TYR A 411 -1.54 19.06 -4.45
C TYR A 411 -2.13 20.17 -5.34
N PRO A 412 -3.38 20.62 -5.17
CA PRO A 412 -3.94 21.73 -5.95
C PRO A 412 -3.35 23.07 -5.48
N THR A 413 -2.24 23.48 -6.10
CA THR A 413 -1.54 24.74 -5.79
C THR A 413 -2.44 25.98 -5.89
N ALA A 414 -3.47 25.93 -6.72
CA ALA A 414 -4.52 26.96 -6.80
C ALA A 414 -5.20 27.22 -5.44
N VAL A 415 -5.42 26.18 -4.63
CA VAL A 415 -6.01 26.28 -3.29
C VAL A 415 -5.04 26.96 -2.31
N ILE A 416 -3.74 26.63 -2.36
CA ILE A 416 -2.72 27.32 -1.56
C ILE A 416 -2.71 28.81 -1.89
N ARG A 417 -2.64 29.17 -3.18
CA ARG A 417 -2.62 30.57 -3.62
C ARG A 417 -3.85 31.33 -3.11
N LYS A 418 -5.03 30.73 -3.19
CA LYS A 418 -6.28 31.30 -2.66
C LYS A 418 -6.20 31.52 -1.15
N LYS A 419 -5.73 30.52 -0.37
CA LYS A 419 -5.59 30.61 1.09
C LYS A 419 -4.57 31.66 1.53
N LEU A 420 -3.44 31.77 0.85
CA LEU A 420 -2.41 32.78 1.12
C LEU A 420 -2.82 34.21 0.69
N GLY A 421 -3.99 34.37 0.07
CA GLY A 421 -4.43 35.67 -0.44
C GLY A 421 -3.57 36.16 -1.61
N MET A 422 -2.92 35.25 -2.34
CA MET A 422 -2.14 35.54 -3.53
C MET A 422 -3.08 35.78 -4.72
N ASP A 423 -3.82 36.89 -4.67
CA ASP A 423 -4.51 37.40 -5.86
C ASP A 423 -3.45 37.81 -6.89
N ARG A 424 -3.49 37.15 -8.06
CA ARG A 424 -2.57 37.37 -9.19
C ARG A 424 -2.42 38.86 -9.54
N ASN A 425 -3.39 39.73 -9.29
CA ASN A 425 -3.28 41.14 -9.68
C ASN A 425 -2.56 42.03 -8.66
N ARG A 426 -2.65 41.74 -7.36
CA ARG A 426 -2.03 42.55 -6.31
C ARG A 426 -0.57 42.14 -6.09
N VAL A 427 -0.33 40.84 -5.95
CA VAL A 427 1.01 40.29 -5.75
C VAL A 427 1.90 40.54 -6.98
N CYS A 428 1.37 40.42 -8.21
CA CYS A 428 2.15 40.74 -9.41
C CYS A 428 2.60 42.20 -9.48
N LYS A 429 1.86 43.17 -8.93
CA LYS A 429 2.30 44.57 -8.90
C LYS A 429 3.46 44.78 -7.92
N GLU A 430 3.40 44.14 -6.76
CA GLU A 430 4.47 44.19 -5.75
C GLU A 430 5.72 43.42 -6.21
N LEU A 431 5.55 42.33 -6.95
CA LEU A 431 6.63 41.56 -7.56
C LEU A 431 7.30 42.27 -8.76
N LEU A 432 6.79 43.42 -9.19
CA LEU A 432 7.40 44.32 -10.17
C LEU A 432 8.13 45.51 -9.50
N ASP A 433 8.21 45.53 -8.17
CA ASP A 433 9.05 46.49 -7.45
C ASP A 433 10.54 46.33 -7.86
N PRO A 434 11.32 47.43 -7.96
CA PRO A 434 12.73 47.36 -8.32
C PRO A 434 13.57 46.39 -7.47
N ARG A 435 13.23 46.16 -6.19
CA ARG A 435 13.94 45.20 -5.32
C ARG A 435 13.56 43.76 -5.66
N ALA A 436 12.26 43.50 -5.88
CA ALA A 436 11.77 42.19 -6.28
C ALA A 436 12.34 41.77 -7.65
N ILE A 437 12.42 42.70 -8.61
CA ILE A 437 13.03 42.45 -9.93
C ILE A 437 14.51 42.07 -9.77
N CYS A 438 15.28 42.78 -8.94
CA CYS A 438 16.69 42.46 -8.71
C CYS A 438 16.87 41.03 -8.18
N LEU A 439 16.07 40.66 -7.15
CA LEU A 439 16.10 39.32 -6.57
C LEU A 439 15.70 38.24 -7.61
N LYS A 440 14.68 38.50 -8.42
CA LYS A 440 14.26 37.58 -9.49
C LYS A 440 15.35 37.39 -10.54
N VAL A 441 16.04 38.46 -10.96
CA VAL A 441 17.17 38.39 -11.89
C VAL A 441 18.31 37.57 -11.30
N GLU A 442 18.72 37.86 -10.06
CA GLU A 442 19.80 37.14 -9.38
C GLU A 442 19.48 35.65 -9.27
N ARG A 443 18.27 35.29 -8.82
CA ARG A 443 17.83 33.89 -8.72
C ARG A 443 17.75 33.22 -10.08
N HIS A 444 17.15 33.88 -11.06
CA HIS A 444 17.06 33.36 -12.43
C HIS A 444 18.45 33.04 -12.97
N ARG A 445 19.40 33.99 -12.85
CA ARG A 445 20.76 33.80 -13.38
C ARG A 445 21.58 32.77 -12.62
N ALA A 446 21.31 32.57 -11.33
CA ALA A 446 21.95 31.55 -10.50
C ALA A 446 21.52 30.12 -10.88
N HIS A 447 20.25 29.92 -11.23
CA HIS A 447 19.70 28.58 -11.52
C HIS A 447 19.66 28.26 -13.02
N GLN A 448 19.37 29.24 -13.88
CA GLN A 448 19.18 29.03 -15.30
C GLN A 448 20.52 28.86 -16.02
N GLN A 449 20.71 27.70 -16.62
CA GLN A 449 21.85 27.42 -17.49
C GLN A 449 21.62 27.98 -18.90
N LEU A 450 22.71 28.31 -19.59
CA LEU A 450 22.66 28.81 -20.97
C LEU A 450 22.66 27.62 -21.94
N SER A 451 21.61 27.46 -22.73
CA SER A 451 21.41 26.31 -23.62
C SER A 451 20.74 26.73 -24.93
N PRO A 452 21.06 26.12 -26.08
CA PRO A 452 20.35 26.37 -27.34
C PRO A 452 19.04 25.57 -27.46
N TYR A 453 18.68 24.74 -26.48
CA TYR A 453 17.50 23.88 -26.52
C TYR A 453 16.36 24.42 -25.68
N ILE A 454 15.14 24.34 -26.22
CA ILE A 454 13.92 24.89 -25.58
C ILE A 454 13.63 24.22 -24.24
N THR A 455 13.84 22.90 -24.16
CA THR A 455 13.55 22.10 -22.96
C THR A 455 14.48 22.39 -21.78
N ALA A 456 15.61 23.05 -22.02
CA ALA A 456 16.50 23.49 -20.94
C ALA A 456 15.94 24.69 -20.15
N TYR A 457 14.81 25.25 -20.59
CA TYR A 457 14.16 26.41 -19.99
C TYR A 457 12.75 26.03 -19.52
N ASN A 458 12.37 26.50 -18.34
CA ASN A 458 11.01 26.36 -17.83
C ASN A 458 10.13 27.50 -18.39
N TRP A 459 9.04 27.16 -19.09
CA TRP A 459 8.14 28.12 -19.72
C TRP A 459 6.80 28.16 -18.97
N TYR A 460 6.54 29.26 -18.24
CA TYR A 460 5.31 29.42 -17.45
C TYR A 460 4.01 29.58 -18.27
N ASN A 461 4.12 29.71 -19.59
CA ASN A 461 2.98 29.91 -20.49
C ASN A 461 3.31 29.31 -21.87
N ASP A 462 2.36 28.58 -22.45
CA ASP A 462 2.46 28.01 -23.79
C ASP A 462 2.77 29.07 -24.85
N ASP A 463 2.22 30.28 -24.72
CA ASP A 463 2.53 31.38 -25.65
C ASP A 463 4.02 31.78 -25.60
N TYR A 464 4.69 31.64 -24.46
CA TYR A 464 6.14 31.89 -24.33
C TYR A 464 6.94 30.77 -24.98
N ALA A 465 6.52 29.52 -24.76
CA ALA A 465 7.11 28.36 -25.42
C ALA A 465 6.96 28.45 -26.94
N ARG A 466 5.82 28.93 -27.46
CA ARG A 466 5.60 29.13 -28.91
C ARG A 466 6.55 30.14 -29.54
N VAL A 467 6.90 31.22 -28.83
CA VAL A 467 7.93 32.16 -29.29
C VAL A 467 9.29 31.46 -29.33
N ALA A 468 9.64 30.69 -28.29
CA ALA A 468 10.88 29.92 -28.23
C ALA A 468 10.98 28.86 -29.34
N ILE A 469 9.90 28.13 -29.62
CA ILE A 469 9.77 27.16 -30.71
C ILE A 469 10.03 27.84 -32.06
N ALA A 470 9.39 28.98 -32.31
CA ALA A 470 9.61 29.71 -33.57
C ALA A 470 11.06 30.17 -33.75
N ILE A 471 11.74 30.59 -32.67
CA ILE A 471 13.16 30.97 -32.72
C ILE A 471 14.04 29.74 -32.97
N PHE A 472 13.78 28.63 -32.29
CA PHE A 472 14.50 27.38 -32.50
C PHE A 472 14.34 26.87 -33.93
N ASP A 473 13.14 26.92 -34.51
CA ASP A 473 12.90 26.47 -35.88
C ASP A 473 13.64 27.34 -36.92
N MET A 474 13.94 28.60 -36.58
CA MET A 474 14.75 29.49 -37.43
C MET A 474 16.26 29.26 -37.32
N TYR A 475 16.79 28.96 -36.12
CA TYR A 475 18.23 28.96 -35.85
C TYR A 475 18.81 27.59 -35.43
N GLY A 476 17.98 26.62 -35.06
CA GLY A 476 18.38 25.40 -34.34
C GLY A 476 19.06 24.33 -35.18
N TYR A 477 18.84 24.31 -36.49
CA TYR A 477 19.36 23.27 -37.38
C TYR A 477 20.85 23.40 -37.68
N GLU A 478 21.39 24.62 -37.67
CA GLU A 478 22.80 24.89 -37.98
C GLU A 478 23.60 25.15 -36.69
N LYS A 479 24.66 24.35 -36.45
CA LYS A 479 25.51 24.48 -35.25
C LYS A 479 26.14 25.88 -35.10
N GLU A 480 26.40 26.56 -36.21
CA GLU A 480 26.96 27.93 -36.22
C GLU A 480 26.04 28.95 -35.55
N ASN A 481 24.72 28.71 -35.56
CA ASN A 481 23.71 29.59 -34.99
C ASN A 481 23.37 29.26 -33.53
N HIS A 482 23.88 28.16 -32.96
CA HIS A 482 23.56 27.72 -31.59
C HIS A 482 23.95 28.73 -30.53
N TRP A 483 25.05 29.46 -30.74
CA TRP A 483 25.44 30.55 -29.85
C TRP A 483 24.35 31.62 -29.79
N ARG A 484 23.84 32.05 -30.95
CA ARG A 484 22.84 33.11 -31.03
C ARG A 484 21.51 32.63 -30.47
N LEU A 485 21.10 31.43 -30.86
CA LEU A 485 19.89 30.77 -30.36
C LEU A 485 19.87 30.66 -28.84
N GLY A 486 20.95 30.19 -28.21
CA GLY A 486 20.99 30.04 -26.76
C GLY A 486 20.81 31.38 -26.03
N TRP A 487 21.43 32.45 -26.53
CA TRP A 487 21.24 33.78 -25.95
C TRP A 487 19.83 34.33 -26.16
N LEU A 488 19.21 34.10 -27.33
CA LEU A 488 17.82 34.51 -27.57
C LEU A 488 16.85 33.80 -26.62
N LEU A 489 17.01 32.48 -26.44
CA LEU A 489 16.20 31.70 -25.51
C LEU A 489 16.42 32.15 -24.06
N TYR A 490 17.67 32.39 -23.66
CA TYR A 490 18.03 32.86 -22.32
C TYR A 490 17.42 34.24 -22.01
N ILE A 491 17.59 35.20 -22.91
CA ILE A 491 17.00 36.54 -22.81
C ILE A 491 15.48 36.45 -22.72
N TRP A 492 14.86 35.61 -23.55
CA TRP A 492 13.42 35.43 -23.55
C TRP A 492 12.90 34.80 -22.25
N ASN A 493 13.60 33.79 -21.74
CA ASN A 493 13.21 33.11 -20.52
C ASN A 493 13.39 33.99 -19.27
N GLU A 494 14.49 34.74 -19.17
CA GLU A 494 14.70 35.72 -18.10
C GLU A 494 13.58 36.77 -18.11
N PHE A 495 13.31 37.36 -19.27
CA PHE A 495 12.31 38.41 -19.41
C PHE A 495 10.89 37.93 -19.09
N THR A 496 10.50 36.75 -19.58
CA THR A 496 9.14 36.21 -19.35
C THR A 496 8.92 35.74 -17.93
N SER A 497 9.96 35.20 -17.27
CA SER A 497 9.91 34.79 -15.86
C SER A 497 9.75 35.97 -14.90
N ILE A 498 10.14 37.18 -15.32
CA ILE A 498 10.07 38.38 -14.48
C ILE A 498 8.81 39.19 -14.76
N TYR A 499 8.50 39.45 -16.03
CA TYR A 499 7.52 40.46 -16.44
C TYR A 499 6.20 39.90 -16.94
N TYR A 500 6.09 38.59 -17.19
CA TYR A 500 4.87 37.93 -17.68
C TYR A 500 4.15 38.71 -18.81
N PRO A 501 4.86 39.04 -19.92
CA PRO A 501 4.27 39.85 -20.98
C PRO A 501 3.09 39.13 -21.64
N ARG A 502 2.12 39.90 -22.16
CA ARG A 502 1.05 39.33 -23.00
C ARG A 502 1.54 39.16 -24.44
N ILE A 503 1.47 37.95 -24.96
CA ILE A 503 1.87 37.66 -26.34
C ILE A 503 0.70 38.00 -27.27
N SER A 504 0.96 38.84 -28.27
CA SER A 504 -0.05 39.24 -29.25
C SER A 504 0.28 38.75 -30.66
N ARG A 505 1.56 38.83 -31.07
CA ARG A 505 2.10 38.28 -32.32
C ARG A 505 3.51 37.76 -32.07
N LEU A 506 3.79 36.52 -32.50
CA LEU A 506 5.09 35.86 -32.32
C LEU A 506 6.23 36.65 -32.99
N SER A 507 6.06 37.02 -34.27
CA SER A 507 7.07 37.73 -35.06
C SER A 507 7.53 39.06 -34.43
N CYS A 508 6.64 39.78 -33.74
CA CYS A 508 7.00 41.04 -33.08
C CYS A 508 7.97 40.81 -31.90
N TRP A 509 7.81 39.72 -31.17
CA TRP A 509 8.68 39.37 -30.04
C TRP A 509 10.01 38.83 -30.51
N ILE A 510 10.03 38.05 -31.59
CA ILE A 510 11.27 37.54 -32.19
C ILE A 510 12.13 38.69 -32.71
N ALA A 511 11.55 39.62 -33.45
CA ALA A 511 12.26 40.82 -33.91
C ALA A 511 12.75 41.69 -32.73
N ALA A 512 12.00 41.77 -31.64
CA ALA A 512 12.42 42.51 -30.43
C ALA A 512 13.60 41.82 -29.72
N LEU A 513 13.59 40.48 -29.63
CA LEU A 513 14.68 39.68 -29.08
C LEU A 513 15.96 39.85 -29.89
N GLU A 514 15.87 39.77 -31.22
CA GLU A 514 16.99 39.98 -32.14
C GLU A 514 17.60 41.38 -32.00
N HIS A 515 16.76 42.40 -31.93
CA HIS A 515 17.21 43.77 -31.70
C HIS A 515 17.90 43.92 -30.35
N THR A 516 17.31 43.38 -29.28
CA THR A 516 17.85 43.44 -27.92
C THR A 516 19.21 42.77 -27.83
N LEU A 517 19.36 41.56 -28.39
CA LEU A 517 20.64 40.84 -28.40
C LEU A 517 21.71 41.62 -29.16
N SER A 518 21.36 42.18 -30.32
CA SER A 518 22.28 42.98 -31.15
C SER A 518 22.77 44.22 -30.38
N ILE A 519 21.88 44.94 -29.69
CA ILE A 519 22.25 46.07 -28.83
C ILE A 519 23.17 45.63 -27.69
N CYS A 520 22.83 44.54 -26.99
CA CYS A 520 23.62 44.06 -25.85
C CYS A 520 25.06 43.68 -26.27
N ARG A 521 25.27 43.26 -27.52
CA ARG A 521 26.57 42.96 -28.11
C ARG A 521 27.31 44.19 -28.65
N GLY A 522 26.67 45.36 -28.72
CA GLY A 522 27.21 46.55 -29.38
C GLY A 522 27.20 46.46 -30.91
N GLU A 523 26.36 45.59 -31.49
CA GLU A 523 26.17 45.47 -32.93
C GLU A 523 25.23 46.56 -33.45
N HIS A 524 25.45 47.05 -34.68
CA HIS A 524 24.52 47.97 -35.32
C HIS A 524 23.22 47.24 -35.67
N SER A 525 22.11 47.65 -35.08
CA SER A 525 20.78 47.11 -35.34
C SER A 525 19.82 48.21 -35.79
N ASP A 526 19.31 48.10 -37.02
CA ASP A 526 18.25 48.97 -37.53
C ASP A 526 16.88 48.32 -37.29
N LEU A 527 16.07 48.95 -36.43
CA LEU A 527 14.71 48.52 -36.11
C LEU A 527 13.81 48.45 -37.35
N ASN A 528 13.99 49.33 -38.33
CA ASN A 528 13.17 49.34 -39.54
C ASN A 528 13.51 48.16 -40.45
N LEU A 529 14.79 47.81 -40.58
CA LEU A 529 15.23 46.66 -41.36
C LEU A 529 14.74 45.33 -40.75
N LEU A 530 14.81 45.20 -39.42
CA LEU A 530 14.23 44.05 -38.71
C LEU A 530 12.71 44.01 -38.84
N ALA A 531 12.05 45.17 -38.79
CA ALA A 531 10.61 45.26 -38.98
C ALA A 531 10.18 44.74 -40.38
N GLU A 532 10.93 45.08 -41.43
CA GLU A 532 10.71 44.55 -42.78
C GLU A 532 11.02 43.05 -42.88
N THR A 533 12.13 42.61 -42.30
CA THR A 533 12.58 41.20 -42.33
C THR A 533 11.55 40.24 -41.71
N TYR A 534 10.92 40.66 -40.61
CA TYR A 534 9.92 39.86 -39.89
C TYR A 534 8.47 40.27 -40.18
N GLY A 535 8.24 41.23 -41.09
CA GLY A 535 6.90 41.68 -41.49
C GLY A 535 6.08 42.33 -40.37
N VAL A 536 6.72 43.10 -39.48
CA VAL A 536 6.11 43.71 -38.29
C VAL A 536 6.10 45.24 -38.34
N SER A 537 5.21 45.89 -37.57
CA SER A 537 5.01 47.35 -37.56
C SER A 537 5.43 48.01 -36.24
N SER A 538 5.08 49.29 -36.05
CA SER A 538 5.44 50.19 -34.93
C SER A 538 5.39 49.62 -33.49
N LYS A 539 4.66 48.53 -33.25
CA LYS A 539 4.65 47.79 -31.96
C LYS A 539 6.00 47.16 -31.60
N LEU A 540 6.88 46.90 -32.58
CA LEU A 540 8.25 46.43 -32.35
C LEU A 540 9.02 47.36 -31.41
N SER A 541 8.90 48.67 -31.60
CA SER A 541 9.61 49.69 -30.81
C SER A 541 9.37 49.59 -29.30
N LYS A 542 8.12 49.32 -28.88
CA LYS A 542 7.75 49.25 -27.46
C LYS A 542 8.29 47.99 -26.79
N ASN A 543 8.13 46.84 -27.43
CA ASN A 543 8.59 45.56 -26.87
C ASN A 543 10.11 45.53 -26.78
N ALA A 544 10.79 45.97 -27.84
CA ALA A 544 12.23 46.11 -27.89
C ALA A 544 12.74 47.08 -26.81
N GLN A 545 12.11 48.25 -26.66
CA GLN A 545 12.51 49.23 -25.65
C GLN A 545 12.42 48.68 -24.22
N LEU A 546 11.35 47.95 -23.88
CA LEU A 546 11.18 47.37 -22.54
C LEU A 546 12.27 46.33 -22.23
N MET A 547 12.60 45.49 -23.19
CA MET A 547 13.66 44.49 -23.03
C MET A 547 15.04 45.14 -22.96
N THR A 548 15.35 46.06 -23.87
CA THR A 548 16.63 46.78 -23.85
C THR A 548 16.84 47.51 -22.53
N GLN A 549 15.82 48.20 -21.99
CA GLN A 549 15.90 48.85 -20.67
C GLN A 549 16.20 47.87 -19.53
N HIS A 550 15.65 46.66 -19.58
CA HIS A 550 15.93 45.62 -18.59
C HIS A 550 17.40 45.20 -18.64
N PHE A 551 17.92 44.87 -19.83
CA PHE A 551 19.30 44.39 -19.99
C PHE A 551 20.35 45.52 -19.94
N GLU A 552 19.98 46.77 -20.14
CA GLU A 552 20.81 47.93 -19.79
C GLU A 552 21.00 48.04 -18.27
N ARG A 553 19.92 47.81 -17.51
CA ARG A 553 19.95 47.84 -16.05
C ARG A 553 20.62 46.60 -15.45
N PHE A 554 20.45 45.45 -16.08
CA PHE A 554 21.05 44.17 -15.68
C PHE A 554 21.86 43.58 -16.84
N PRO A 555 23.10 44.03 -17.07
CA PRO A 555 23.91 43.58 -18.20
C PRO A 555 24.12 42.07 -18.25
N LEU A 556 24.11 41.50 -19.46
CA LEU A 556 24.41 40.08 -19.70
C LEU A 556 25.91 39.81 -19.58
N ASN A 557 26.26 38.66 -19.03
CA ASN A 557 27.65 38.18 -19.02
C ASN A 557 27.87 37.20 -20.18
N PHE A 558 28.37 37.70 -21.31
CA PHE A 558 28.63 36.87 -22.50
C PHE A 558 29.76 35.85 -22.34
N ASN A 559 30.49 35.85 -21.22
CA ASN A 559 31.48 34.82 -20.90
C ASN A 559 30.86 33.58 -20.24
N LYS A 560 29.53 33.54 -20.04
CA LYS A 560 28.82 32.38 -19.49
C LYS A 560 28.97 31.19 -20.44
N GLU A 561 29.39 30.06 -19.90
CA GLU A 561 29.57 28.83 -20.68
C GLU A 561 28.21 28.21 -21.06
N PHE A 562 28.18 27.59 -22.23
CA PHE A 562 27.03 26.83 -22.70
C PHE A 562 26.99 25.47 -22.00
N MET A 563 25.78 25.04 -21.64
CA MET A 563 25.55 23.67 -21.20
C MET A 563 25.92 22.71 -22.33
N CYS A 564 26.82 21.77 -22.05
CA CYS A 564 27.18 20.71 -22.96
C CYS A 564 26.18 19.56 -22.81
N HIS A 565 25.58 19.14 -23.91
CA HIS A 565 24.68 17.99 -23.95
C HIS A 565 25.39 16.84 -24.65
N PRO A 566 25.44 15.64 -24.05
CA PRO A 566 26.12 14.51 -24.67
C PRO A 566 25.38 14.06 -25.93
N GLU A 567 26.14 13.56 -26.90
CA GLU A 567 25.57 12.78 -27.99
C GLU A 567 25.17 11.39 -27.47
N TRP A 568 24.18 10.74 -28.10
CA TRP A 568 23.70 9.42 -27.64
C TRP A 568 24.82 8.39 -27.48
N GLN A 569 25.83 8.43 -28.35
CA GLN A 569 26.96 7.50 -28.35
C GLN A 569 27.96 7.74 -27.21
N GLU A 570 27.93 8.92 -26.58
CA GLU A 570 28.85 9.30 -25.49
C GLU A 570 28.33 8.85 -24.11
N MET A 571 27.08 8.42 -24.03
CA MET A 571 26.39 8.08 -22.78
C MET A 571 26.64 6.62 -22.37
N ASN A 572 26.61 6.39 -21.06
CA ASN A 572 26.59 5.03 -20.52
C ASN A 572 25.15 4.46 -20.50
N GLN A 573 25.04 3.16 -20.21
CA GLN A 573 23.77 2.42 -20.23
C GLN A 573 22.73 3.00 -19.27
N TYR A 574 23.15 3.37 -18.05
CA TYR A 574 22.26 3.97 -17.06
C TYR A 574 21.70 5.31 -17.56
N GLU A 575 22.57 6.19 -18.08
CA GLU A 575 22.15 7.49 -18.63
C GLU A 575 21.19 7.33 -19.83
N MET A 576 21.42 6.34 -20.70
CA MET A 576 20.49 6.02 -21.79
C MET A 576 19.12 5.59 -21.27
N THR A 577 19.05 4.74 -20.23
CA THR A 577 17.76 4.34 -19.62
C THR A 577 17.03 5.52 -19.00
N GLN A 578 17.73 6.41 -18.30
CA GLN A 578 17.15 7.63 -17.73
C GLN A 578 16.60 8.57 -18.82
N SER A 579 17.28 8.65 -19.97
CA SER A 579 16.83 9.46 -21.10
C SER A 579 15.51 8.95 -21.69
N TYR A 580 15.33 7.63 -21.73
CA TYR A 580 14.06 7.05 -22.15
C TYR A 580 12.92 7.32 -21.17
N ASP A 581 13.19 7.21 -19.87
CA ASP A 581 12.20 7.53 -18.83
C ASP A 581 11.81 9.02 -18.88
N GLU A 582 12.77 9.91 -19.12
CA GLU A 582 12.52 11.35 -19.31
C GLU A 582 11.62 11.61 -20.53
N VAL A 583 11.91 10.99 -21.68
CA VAL A 583 11.06 11.07 -22.87
C VAL A 583 9.65 10.56 -22.58
N ALA A 584 9.51 9.43 -21.88
CA ALA A 584 8.20 8.89 -21.52
C ALA A 584 7.39 9.86 -20.65
N GLN A 585 8.04 10.58 -19.72
CA GLN A 585 7.40 11.62 -18.92
C GLN A 585 6.92 12.79 -19.78
N HIS A 586 7.76 13.29 -20.69
CA HIS A 586 7.37 14.37 -21.61
C HIS A 586 6.20 13.97 -22.52
N MET A 587 6.22 12.75 -23.04
CA MET A 587 5.17 12.24 -23.91
C MET A 587 3.84 12.06 -23.17
N ASN A 588 3.85 11.57 -21.92
CA ASN A 588 2.66 11.46 -21.10
C ASN A 588 2.04 12.83 -20.80
N LEU A 589 2.87 13.82 -20.48
CA LEU A 589 2.43 15.19 -20.26
C LEU A 589 1.82 15.78 -21.55
N PHE A 590 2.49 15.61 -22.68
CA PHE A 590 1.97 16.03 -23.99
C PHE A 590 0.62 15.38 -24.29
N ALA A 591 0.50 14.07 -24.13
CA ALA A 591 -0.75 13.35 -24.33
C ALA A 591 -1.86 13.87 -23.43
N TYR A 592 -1.58 14.18 -22.16
CA TYR A 592 -2.54 14.76 -21.24
C TYR A 592 -3.06 16.13 -21.73
N THR A 593 -2.19 17.00 -22.26
CA THR A 593 -2.63 18.30 -22.81
C THR A 593 -3.54 18.16 -24.03
N LEU A 594 -3.45 17.05 -24.77
CA LEU A 594 -4.37 16.72 -25.88
C LEU A 594 -5.73 16.16 -25.41
N ARG A 595 -5.86 15.74 -24.14
CA ARG A 595 -7.05 15.06 -23.59
C ARG A 595 -8.28 15.94 -23.39
N THR A 596 -8.22 17.25 -23.59
CA THR A 596 -9.39 18.17 -23.49
C THR A 596 -10.40 18.01 -24.66
N GLY A 597 -10.64 16.77 -25.13
CA GLY A 597 -11.57 16.42 -26.21
C GLY A 597 -11.41 15.01 -26.84
N THR A 598 -10.65 14.07 -26.25
CA THR A 598 -10.29 12.77 -26.88
C THR A 598 -10.79 11.49 -26.19
N ASP A 599 -11.57 11.59 -25.11
CA ASP A 599 -12.00 10.45 -24.30
C ASP A 599 -12.80 9.38 -25.07
N LEU A 600 -13.65 9.81 -26.02
CA LEU A 600 -14.44 8.88 -26.86
C LEU A 600 -13.57 8.00 -27.77
N LYS A 601 -12.45 8.54 -28.28
CA LYS A 601 -11.53 7.79 -29.17
C LYS A 601 -10.72 6.77 -28.39
N GLN A 602 -10.30 7.11 -27.17
CA GLN A 602 -9.61 6.18 -26.28
C GLN A 602 -10.53 5.04 -25.84
N MET A 603 -11.80 5.31 -25.54
CA MET A 603 -12.79 4.27 -25.23
C MET A 603 -13.03 3.34 -26.43
N GLN A 604 -13.18 3.88 -27.64
CA GLN A 604 -13.33 3.06 -28.85
C GLN A 604 -12.09 2.19 -29.13
N ALA A 605 -10.89 2.76 -29.01
CA ALA A 605 -9.64 2.03 -29.14
C ALA A 605 -9.52 0.93 -28.08
N ARG A 606 -9.92 1.22 -26.83
CA ARG A 606 -9.97 0.26 -25.72
C ARG A 606 -10.90 -0.90 -26.05
N THR A 607 -12.13 -0.63 -26.48
CA THR A 607 -13.09 -1.67 -26.86
C THR A 607 -12.50 -2.56 -27.96
N CYS A 608 -11.92 -2.00 -29.02
CA CYS A 608 -11.31 -2.79 -30.09
C CYS A 608 -10.05 -3.57 -29.65
N PHE A 609 -9.28 -3.03 -28.71
CA PHE A 609 -8.07 -3.66 -28.18
C PHE A 609 -8.41 -4.90 -27.32
N TYR A 610 -9.46 -4.81 -26.51
CA TYR A 610 -9.92 -5.88 -25.62
C TYR A 610 -11.04 -6.78 -26.21
N HIS A 611 -11.49 -6.55 -27.45
CA HIS A 611 -12.55 -7.36 -28.08
C HIS A 611 -12.02 -8.73 -28.56
N PRO A 612 -11.76 -9.64 -27.62
CA PRO A 612 -12.54 -10.89 -27.47
C PRO A 612 -12.62 -11.43 -26.02
N VAL A 613 -12.30 -10.61 -25.01
CA VAL A 613 -12.10 -11.07 -23.62
C VAL A 613 -13.41 -11.34 -22.89
N ASN A 614 -13.51 -12.48 -22.19
CA ASN A 614 -14.58 -12.71 -21.23
C ASN A 614 -14.35 -11.85 -19.96
N GLN A 615 -14.93 -10.65 -19.93
CA GLN A 615 -14.81 -9.70 -18.81
C GLN A 615 -15.41 -10.19 -17.48
N GLN A 616 -16.10 -11.34 -17.48
CA GLN A 616 -16.69 -11.94 -16.27
C GLN A 616 -15.74 -12.89 -15.52
N ALA A 617 -14.55 -13.15 -16.05
CA ALA A 617 -13.57 -14.05 -15.45
C ALA A 617 -12.82 -13.40 -14.27
N HIS A 618 -12.56 -14.18 -13.20
CA HIS A 618 -11.87 -13.72 -11.97
C HIS A 618 -10.41 -13.29 -12.21
N PHE A 619 -9.80 -13.72 -13.31
CA PHE A 619 -8.41 -13.39 -13.69
C PHE A 619 -8.17 -11.89 -13.91
N TRP A 620 -9.20 -11.13 -14.32
CA TRP A 620 -9.09 -9.70 -14.62
C TRP A 620 -9.16 -8.79 -13.39
N LYS A 621 -9.00 -9.31 -12.17
CA LYS A 621 -9.10 -8.54 -10.92
C LYS A 621 -7.72 -8.30 -10.30
N GLY A 622 -7.55 -7.16 -9.63
CA GLY A 622 -6.34 -6.82 -8.88
C GLY A 622 -5.15 -6.43 -9.77
N LEU A 623 -3.95 -6.91 -9.43
CA LEU A 623 -2.67 -6.49 -10.03
C LEU A 623 -2.60 -6.71 -11.55
N ILE A 624 -3.24 -7.76 -12.05
CA ILE A 624 -3.26 -8.11 -13.49
C ILE A 624 -3.97 -7.01 -14.29
N GLN A 625 -5.07 -6.46 -13.78
CA GLN A 625 -5.79 -5.38 -14.46
C GLN A 625 -4.89 -4.15 -14.64
N THR A 626 -4.15 -3.76 -13.60
CA THR A 626 -3.25 -2.61 -13.62
C THR A 626 -2.14 -2.77 -14.66
N THR A 627 -1.48 -3.93 -14.70
CA THR A 627 -0.40 -4.21 -15.67
C THR A 627 -0.89 -4.15 -17.12
N TYR A 628 -2.10 -4.67 -17.39
CA TYR A 628 -2.69 -4.58 -18.73
C TYR A 628 -3.15 -3.17 -19.10
N GLU A 629 -3.63 -2.38 -18.12
CA GLU A 629 -4.00 -0.98 -18.31
C GLU A 629 -2.80 -0.10 -18.64
N GLU A 630 -1.68 -0.27 -17.93
CA GLU A 630 -0.41 0.40 -18.23
C GLU A 630 0.06 0.07 -19.66
N PHE A 631 0.03 -1.20 -20.02
CA PHE A 631 0.47 -1.64 -21.34
C PHE A 631 -0.45 -1.14 -22.46
N PHE A 632 -1.77 -1.12 -22.25
CA PHE A 632 -2.71 -0.51 -23.19
C PHE A 632 -2.43 0.99 -23.38
N HIS A 633 -2.13 1.70 -22.29
CA HIS A 633 -1.80 3.13 -22.35
C HIS A 633 -0.54 3.37 -23.18
N ASP A 634 0.53 2.59 -22.97
CA ASP A 634 1.76 2.68 -23.77
C ASP A 634 1.51 2.36 -25.26
N TRP A 635 0.74 1.30 -25.56
CA TRP A 635 0.34 0.99 -26.94
C TRP A 635 -0.49 2.12 -27.57
N PHE A 636 -1.40 2.73 -26.81
CA PHE A 636 -2.24 3.83 -27.30
C PHE A 636 -1.40 5.07 -27.65
N LEU A 637 -0.36 5.37 -26.87
CA LEU A 637 0.53 6.50 -27.15
C LEU A 637 1.47 6.22 -28.34
N LEU A 638 2.05 5.02 -28.38
CA LEU A 638 3.15 4.70 -29.29
C LEU A 638 2.69 4.10 -30.61
N ASP A 639 1.62 3.31 -30.62
CA ASP A 639 1.28 2.43 -31.75
C ASP A 639 -0.09 2.69 -32.37
N PHE A 640 -1.03 3.30 -31.64
CA PHE A 640 -2.36 3.55 -32.15
C PHE A 640 -2.36 4.61 -33.25
N ILE A 641 -2.61 4.17 -34.49
CA ILE A 641 -2.68 5.05 -35.66
C ILE A 641 -4.05 5.71 -35.70
N GLN A 642 -4.07 7.03 -35.58
CA GLN A 642 -5.30 7.83 -35.68
C GLN A 642 -5.78 7.93 -37.13
N GLU A 643 -6.98 8.49 -37.35
CA GLU A 643 -7.54 8.76 -38.69
C GLU A 643 -6.62 9.64 -39.56
N SER A 644 -5.78 10.48 -38.94
CA SER A 644 -4.75 11.29 -39.58
C SER A 644 -3.58 10.47 -40.18
N GLY A 645 -3.49 9.18 -39.86
CA GLY A 645 -2.38 8.31 -40.25
C GLY A 645 -1.12 8.46 -39.39
N SER A 646 -1.20 9.16 -38.25
CA SER A 646 -0.10 9.39 -37.30
C SER A 646 -0.47 8.87 -35.91
N THR A 647 0.55 8.53 -35.10
CA THR A 647 0.40 8.16 -33.68
C THR A 647 0.59 9.39 -32.78
N ILE A 648 0.24 9.30 -31.49
CA ILE A 648 0.53 10.39 -30.54
C ILE A 648 2.05 10.60 -30.43
N ALA A 649 2.85 9.53 -30.49
CA ALA A 649 4.30 9.63 -30.54
C ALA A 649 4.82 10.41 -31.76
N ASN A 650 4.18 10.28 -32.93
CA ASN A 650 4.53 11.08 -34.11
C ASN A 650 4.20 12.57 -33.90
N LEU A 651 3.01 12.86 -33.36
CA LEU A 651 2.63 14.24 -33.04
C LEU A 651 3.57 14.85 -31.99
N PHE A 652 3.95 14.07 -30.98
CA PHE A 652 4.92 14.47 -29.97
C PHE A 652 6.29 14.77 -30.58
N TRP A 653 6.76 13.93 -31.51
CA TRP A 653 8.00 14.18 -32.23
C TRP A 653 7.95 15.49 -33.02
N ASP A 654 6.88 15.71 -33.77
CA ASP A 654 6.72 16.89 -34.63
C ASP A 654 6.60 18.19 -33.82
N GLU A 655 5.92 18.16 -32.68
CA GLU A 655 5.67 19.33 -31.82
C GLU A 655 6.81 19.60 -30.82
N GLN A 656 7.40 18.56 -30.22
CA GLN A 656 8.36 18.70 -29.12
C GLN A 656 9.66 17.89 -29.33
N GLY A 657 9.55 16.59 -29.57
CA GLY A 657 10.68 15.65 -29.50
C GLY A 657 11.83 15.95 -30.48
N CYS A 658 11.54 16.47 -31.67
CA CYS A 658 12.57 16.81 -32.66
C CYS A 658 13.46 18.00 -32.24
N ARG A 659 13.01 18.80 -31.25
CA ARG A 659 13.69 19.99 -30.72
C ARG A 659 14.46 19.72 -29.42
N PHE A 660 14.49 18.47 -28.99
CA PHE A 660 15.23 18.04 -27.80
C PHE A 660 16.75 18.14 -28.00
N PRO A 661 17.52 18.22 -26.89
CA PRO A 661 18.96 17.98 -26.88
C PRO A 661 19.32 16.65 -27.56
N PRO A 662 20.56 16.46 -28.04
CA PRO A 662 20.91 15.32 -28.90
C PRO A 662 20.53 13.97 -28.32
N TYR A 663 20.85 13.73 -27.04
CA TYR A 663 20.51 12.48 -26.36
C TYR A 663 19.01 12.23 -26.23
N LEU A 664 18.23 13.22 -25.75
CA LEU A 664 16.78 13.10 -25.62
C LEU A 664 16.09 12.99 -26.97
N ARG A 665 16.61 13.68 -27.99
CA ARG A 665 16.11 13.58 -29.36
C ARG A 665 16.32 12.18 -29.92
N SER A 666 17.49 11.57 -29.69
CA SER A 666 17.73 10.16 -30.04
C SER A 666 16.79 9.22 -29.29
N ALA A 667 16.61 9.41 -27.97
CA ALA A 667 15.65 8.62 -27.19
C ALA A 667 14.21 8.77 -27.72
N ALA A 668 13.76 10.00 -27.99
CA ALA A 668 12.42 10.29 -28.52
C ALA A 668 12.20 9.65 -29.89
N TRP A 669 13.21 9.70 -30.76
CA TRP A 669 13.18 9.02 -32.05
C TRP A 669 13.06 7.50 -31.88
N HIS A 670 13.94 6.90 -31.07
CA HIS A 670 13.93 5.46 -30.77
C HIS A 670 12.57 5.00 -30.21
N VAL A 671 11.99 5.74 -29.28
CA VAL A 671 10.66 5.47 -28.72
C VAL A 671 9.60 5.55 -29.80
N MET A 672 9.63 6.60 -30.63
CA MET A 672 8.64 6.78 -31.72
C MET A 672 8.67 5.65 -32.76
N VAL A 673 9.85 5.19 -33.18
CA VAL A 673 9.99 4.15 -34.24
C VAL A 673 9.95 2.73 -33.69
N SER A 674 10.07 2.55 -32.38
CA SER A 674 9.99 1.22 -31.77
C SER A 674 8.60 0.58 -31.94
N TYR A 675 8.51 -0.72 -31.69
CA TYR A 675 7.29 -1.51 -31.79
C TYR A 675 7.34 -2.70 -30.83
N ILE A 676 6.18 -3.27 -30.54
CA ILE A 676 6.05 -4.49 -29.73
C ILE A 676 6.28 -5.72 -30.62
N ASN A 677 7.02 -6.71 -30.11
CA ASN A 677 7.32 -7.93 -30.84
C ASN A 677 7.42 -9.14 -29.88
N ALA A 678 7.47 -10.34 -30.46
CA ALA A 678 7.63 -11.60 -29.73
C ALA A 678 9.06 -12.16 -29.93
N TYR A 679 9.68 -12.59 -28.84
CA TYR A 679 11.07 -13.07 -28.82
C TYR A 679 11.18 -14.39 -28.07
N ARG A 680 12.00 -15.32 -28.57
CA ARG A 680 12.49 -16.47 -27.79
C ARG A 680 13.63 -16.01 -26.89
N ILE A 681 13.52 -16.34 -25.60
CA ILE A 681 14.45 -15.87 -24.58
C ILE A 681 15.43 -16.99 -24.21
N PHE A 682 16.73 -16.68 -24.24
CA PHE A 682 17.80 -17.60 -23.86
C PHE A 682 18.75 -16.96 -22.84
N PRO A 683 19.24 -17.73 -21.85
CA PRO A 683 20.25 -17.24 -20.92
C PRO A 683 21.58 -17.01 -21.63
N SER A 684 22.29 -15.94 -21.25
CA SER A 684 23.64 -15.65 -21.74
C SER A 684 24.54 -15.08 -20.64
N GLY A 685 25.78 -15.55 -20.54
CA GLY A 685 26.72 -15.08 -19.53
C GLY A 685 26.26 -15.37 -18.09
N ARG A 686 26.33 -14.38 -17.20
CA ARG A 686 25.89 -14.50 -15.78
C ARG A 686 24.55 -13.85 -15.47
N LYS A 687 24.21 -12.73 -16.13
CA LYS A 687 22.99 -11.95 -15.87
C LYS A 687 22.33 -11.43 -17.16
N ASP A 688 22.91 -11.73 -18.32
CA ASP A 688 22.41 -11.22 -19.59
C ASP A 688 21.42 -12.22 -20.22
N LEU A 689 20.56 -11.72 -21.11
CA LEU A 689 19.64 -12.53 -21.88
C LEU A 689 19.86 -12.27 -23.38
N ILE A 690 19.67 -13.31 -24.20
CA ILE A 690 19.59 -13.20 -25.66
C ILE A 690 18.14 -13.34 -26.06
N PHE A 691 17.65 -12.37 -26.83
CA PHE A 691 16.32 -12.37 -27.41
C PHE A 691 16.45 -12.66 -28.90
N GLU A 692 15.81 -13.73 -29.35
CA GLU A 692 15.70 -14.12 -30.76
C GLU A 692 14.32 -13.73 -31.29
N ASP A 693 14.28 -12.83 -32.26
CA ASP A 693 13.03 -12.40 -32.91
C ASP A 693 12.33 -13.59 -33.58
N LEU A 694 11.08 -13.86 -33.18
CA LEU A 694 10.29 -14.99 -33.68
C LEU A 694 10.09 -14.97 -35.21
N PHE A 695 10.12 -13.78 -35.84
CA PHE A 695 9.82 -13.62 -37.27
C PHE A 695 11.06 -13.53 -38.14
N THR A 696 12.15 -12.97 -37.62
CA THR A 696 13.39 -12.76 -38.39
C THR A 696 14.51 -13.72 -38.01
N GLY A 697 14.42 -14.39 -36.86
CA GLY A 697 15.49 -15.22 -36.29
C GLY A 697 16.71 -14.43 -35.82
N LYS A 698 16.64 -13.09 -35.81
CA LYS A 698 17.76 -12.23 -35.39
C LYS A 698 17.91 -12.30 -33.88
N GLN A 699 19.12 -12.63 -33.42
CA GLN A 699 19.49 -12.65 -32.01
C GLN A 699 20.09 -11.31 -31.58
N THR A 700 19.70 -10.83 -30.41
CA THR A 700 20.21 -9.59 -29.81
C THR A 700 20.46 -9.76 -28.33
N LEU A 701 21.53 -9.13 -27.83
CA LEU A 701 21.84 -9.11 -26.40
C LEU A 701 20.99 -8.04 -25.72
N VAL A 702 20.33 -8.42 -24.64
CA VAL A 702 19.35 -7.59 -23.94
C VAL A 702 19.84 -7.20 -22.55
N TYR A 703 19.57 -5.95 -22.20
CA TYR A 703 19.74 -5.36 -20.88
C TYR A 703 18.37 -5.09 -20.26
N GLY A 704 18.23 -5.35 -18.96
CA GLY A 704 17.00 -5.15 -18.19
C GLY A 704 17.24 -5.40 -16.71
N ASN A 705 16.29 -5.04 -15.85
CA ASN A 705 16.42 -5.18 -14.40
C ASN A 705 16.05 -6.59 -13.92
N PHE A 706 16.73 -7.61 -14.46
CA PHE A 706 16.29 -9.00 -14.29
C PHE A 706 16.68 -9.66 -12.96
N GLY A 707 17.37 -8.95 -12.06
CA GLY A 707 17.90 -9.52 -10.82
C GLY A 707 19.08 -10.48 -11.01
N ASP A 708 19.65 -10.97 -9.90
CA ASP A 708 20.86 -11.80 -9.92
C ASP A 708 20.59 -13.26 -10.29
N ASP A 709 19.34 -13.71 -10.13
CA ASP A 709 18.89 -15.09 -10.33
C ASP A 709 18.06 -15.29 -11.61
N VAL A 710 18.06 -14.32 -12.54
CA VAL A 710 17.24 -14.36 -13.78
C VAL A 710 17.29 -15.69 -14.53
N HIS A 711 18.44 -16.36 -14.58
CA HIS A 711 18.58 -17.64 -15.30
C HIS A 711 17.82 -18.80 -14.63
N GLN A 712 17.50 -18.68 -13.34
CA GLN A 712 16.67 -19.64 -12.61
C GLN A 712 15.17 -19.39 -12.84
N ASP A 713 14.80 -18.14 -13.15
CA ASP A 713 13.42 -17.71 -13.33
C ASP A 713 12.91 -17.84 -14.78
N ILE A 714 13.80 -18.18 -15.72
CA ILE A 714 13.44 -18.35 -17.14
C ILE A 714 13.52 -19.80 -17.60
N VAL A 715 12.57 -20.21 -18.44
CA VAL A 715 12.65 -21.47 -19.19
C VAL A 715 13.29 -21.16 -20.56
N PRO A 716 14.47 -21.70 -20.89
CA PRO A 716 15.14 -21.42 -22.16
C PRO A 716 14.23 -21.73 -23.36
N GLY A 717 14.06 -20.75 -24.25
CA GLY A 717 13.21 -20.85 -25.43
C GLY A 717 11.76 -20.41 -25.22
N MET A 718 11.37 -20.01 -24.00
CA MET A 718 10.07 -19.40 -23.74
C MET A 718 9.90 -18.10 -24.53
N ILE A 719 8.65 -17.74 -24.81
CA ILE A 719 8.32 -16.57 -25.62
C ILE A 719 7.98 -15.40 -24.71
N GLY A 720 8.74 -14.31 -24.83
CA GLY A 720 8.43 -13.02 -24.23
C GLY A 720 7.89 -12.03 -25.25
N ILE A 721 6.88 -11.25 -24.86
CA ILE A 721 6.29 -10.18 -25.66
C ILE A 721 6.64 -8.86 -24.99
N THR A 722 7.42 -8.04 -25.70
CA THR A 722 7.85 -6.72 -25.19
C THR A 722 8.35 -5.83 -26.34
N ARG A 723 8.65 -4.57 -26.00
CA ARG A 723 9.27 -3.58 -26.87
C ARG A 723 10.75 -3.48 -26.52
N LEU A 724 11.60 -3.56 -27.55
CA LEU A 724 13.05 -3.38 -27.39
C LEU A 724 13.46 -1.97 -27.81
N LEU A 725 14.26 -1.31 -26.98
CA LEU A 725 14.81 0.02 -27.25
C LEU A 725 16.33 -0.02 -27.49
N PRO A 726 16.89 0.63 -28.51
CA PRO A 726 18.33 0.60 -28.79
C PRO A 726 19.20 1.20 -27.67
N MET A 727 20.24 0.49 -27.24
CA MET A 727 21.17 0.94 -26.20
C MET A 727 22.62 0.64 -26.57
N GLY A 728 23.15 1.36 -27.57
CA GLY A 728 24.47 1.11 -28.13
C GLY A 728 24.52 -0.27 -28.81
N ASP A 729 25.39 -1.15 -28.32
CA ASP A 729 25.56 -2.52 -28.84
C ASP A 729 24.53 -3.53 -28.29
N ARG A 730 23.59 -3.07 -27.44
CA ARG A 730 22.56 -3.89 -26.80
C ARG A 730 21.17 -3.31 -27.02
N MET A 731 20.15 -4.08 -26.66
CA MET A 731 18.76 -3.61 -26.59
C MET A 731 18.30 -3.55 -25.13
N TRP A 732 17.51 -2.56 -24.76
CA TRP A 732 16.91 -2.42 -23.45
C TRP A 732 15.46 -2.95 -23.46
N VAL A 733 15.11 -3.75 -22.46
CA VAL A 733 13.73 -4.15 -22.14
C VAL A 733 13.23 -3.32 -20.97
N ARG A 734 12.05 -2.72 -21.16
CA ARG A 734 11.31 -2.02 -20.11
C ARG A 734 10.14 -2.91 -19.66
N ASP A 735 9.88 -2.94 -18.35
CA ASP A 735 8.73 -3.63 -17.79
C ASP A 735 7.42 -2.87 -18.10
N PRO A 736 6.27 -3.56 -18.27
CA PRO A 736 6.08 -5.00 -18.12
C PRO A 736 6.36 -5.81 -19.40
N MET A 737 6.89 -7.03 -19.24
CA MET A 737 7.02 -8.05 -20.30
C MET A 737 6.00 -9.18 -20.08
N PHE A 738 5.25 -9.55 -21.12
CA PHE A 738 4.35 -10.70 -21.04
C PHE A 738 5.07 -11.99 -21.41
N ILE A 739 4.94 -13.01 -20.59
CA ILE A 739 5.47 -14.35 -20.86
C ILE A 739 4.34 -15.25 -21.36
N VAL A 740 4.55 -15.88 -22.51
CA VAL A 740 3.68 -16.96 -23.01
C VAL A 740 4.12 -18.25 -22.35
N LEU A 741 3.26 -18.82 -21.51
CA LEU A 741 3.53 -20.11 -20.86
C LEU A 741 3.68 -21.22 -21.92
N GLN A 742 4.49 -22.23 -21.61
CA GLN A 742 4.80 -23.31 -22.54
C GLN A 742 3.52 -24.04 -23.02
N ASP A 743 2.58 -24.27 -22.10
CA ASP A 743 1.29 -24.91 -22.40
C ASP A 743 0.38 -24.05 -23.30
N MET A 744 0.64 -22.74 -23.37
CA MET A 744 -0.12 -21.80 -24.19
C MET A 744 0.52 -21.55 -25.55
N GLU A 745 1.76 -21.99 -25.82
CA GLU A 745 2.49 -21.65 -27.05
C GLU A 745 1.73 -22.07 -28.33
N ALA A 746 1.11 -23.26 -28.32
CA ALA A 746 0.33 -23.75 -29.46
C ALA A 746 -0.95 -22.92 -29.70
N ILE A 747 -1.65 -22.56 -28.62
CA ILE A 747 -2.87 -21.74 -28.67
C ILE A 747 -2.52 -20.33 -29.16
N PHE A 748 -1.45 -19.74 -28.61
CA PHE A 748 -0.93 -18.44 -29.01
C PHE A 748 -0.58 -18.40 -30.51
N LYS A 749 0.19 -19.39 -31.00
CA LYS A 749 0.56 -19.45 -32.44
C LYS A 749 -0.65 -19.57 -33.34
N LYS A 750 -1.62 -20.43 -33.00
CA LYS A 750 -2.87 -20.59 -33.75
C LYS A 750 -3.62 -19.25 -33.90
N HIS A 751 -3.76 -18.48 -32.82
CA HIS A 751 -4.43 -17.17 -32.89
C HIS A 751 -3.60 -16.12 -33.64
N LEU A 752 -2.28 -16.15 -33.47
CA LEU A 752 -1.37 -15.25 -34.17
C LEU A 752 -1.44 -15.48 -35.68
N ASP A 753 -1.34 -16.73 -36.12
CA ASP A 753 -1.42 -17.12 -37.53
C ASP A 753 -2.75 -16.65 -38.14
N PHE A 754 -3.88 -16.90 -37.45
CA PHE A 754 -5.21 -16.44 -37.86
C PHE A 754 -5.29 -14.92 -38.01
N LEU A 755 -4.79 -14.15 -37.04
CA LEU A 755 -4.80 -12.68 -37.11
C LEU A 755 -3.89 -12.15 -38.22
N MET A 756 -2.84 -12.90 -38.58
CA MET A 756 -1.89 -12.52 -39.62
C MET A 756 -2.36 -12.86 -41.04
N GLU A 757 -3.39 -13.69 -41.24
CA GLU A 757 -3.91 -14.10 -42.57
C GLU A 757 -4.31 -12.89 -43.44
N ASP A 758 -4.91 -11.86 -42.84
CA ASP A 758 -5.38 -10.66 -43.54
C ASP A 758 -4.31 -9.57 -43.71
N MET A 759 -3.08 -9.79 -43.21
CA MET A 759 -1.98 -8.84 -43.42
C MET A 759 -1.28 -9.09 -44.77
N ASN A 760 -1.45 -8.16 -45.70
CA ASN A 760 -0.57 -8.08 -46.87
C ASN A 760 0.88 -7.87 -46.40
N ILE A 761 1.77 -8.78 -46.78
CA ILE A 761 3.21 -8.69 -46.48
C ILE A 761 3.73 -7.42 -47.15
N LYS A 762 3.91 -6.37 -46.33
CA LYS A 762 4.68 -5.19 -46.69
C LYS A 762 6.14 -5.39 -46.27
N ASP A 763 6.98 -4.51 -46.78
CA ASP A 763 8.39 -4.40 -46.40
C ASP A 763 8.54 -4.51 -44.86
N SER A 764 9.38 -5.45 -44.41
CA SER A 764 9.66 -5.69 -42.98
C SER A 764 10.37 -4.52 -42.30
N SER A 765 10.76 -3.48 -43.04
CA SER A 765 11.22 -2.18 -42.49
C SER A 765 10.13 -1.10 -42.41
N ASP A 766 8.87 -1.38 -42.77
CA ASP A 766 7.77 -0.41 -42.58
C ASP A 766 7.29 -0.39 -41.12
N ASP A 767 7.57 0.70 -40.39
CA ASP A 767 7.15 0.90 -39.00
C ASP A 767 5.64 0.71 -38.80
N ARG A 768 4.80 1.09 -39.77
CA ARG A 768 3.33 0.93 -39.65
C ARG A 768 2.94 -0.54 -39.68
N TYR A 769 3.62 -1.34 -40.50
CA TYR A 769 3.42 -2.79 -40.55
C TYR A 769 3.85 -3.43 -39.22
N LEU A 770 5.02 -3.06 -38.70
CA LEU A 770 5.55 -3.63 -37.45
C LEU A 770 4.68 -3.28 -36.24
N LYS A 771 4.18 -2.05 -36.13
CA LYS A 771 3.23 -1.63 -35.08
C LYS A 771 1.90 -2.39 -35.18
N ARG A 772 1.40 -2.62 -36.40
CA ARG A 772 0.18 -3.42 -36.61
C ARG A 772 0.38 -4.90 -36.25
N ARG A 773 1.53 -5.48 -36.57
CA ARG A 773 1.90 -6.84 -36.15
C ARG A 773 1.99 -6.94 -34.64
N GLY A 774 2.60 -5.95 -33.98
CA GLY A 774 2.67 -5.85 -32.52
C GLY A 774 1.28 -5.91 -31.87
N GLN A 775 0.31 -5.19 -32.42
CA GLN A 775 -1.09 -5.27 -31.97
C GLN A 775 -1.65 -6.70 -32.04
N TYR A 776 -1.41 -7.43 -33.13
CA TYR A 776 -1.91 -8.79 -33.29
C TYR A 776 -1.23 -9.80 -32.38
N ILE A 777 0.07 -9.62 -32.09
CA ILE A 777 0.79 -10.42 -31.10
C ILE A 777 0.11 -10.33 -29.74
N ILE A 778 -0.24 -9.12 -29.29
CA ILE A 778 -0.91 -8.91 -28.01
C ILE A 778 -2.31 -9.52 -28.02
N GLN A 779 -3.08 -9.30 -29.09
CA GLN A 779 -4.41 -9.88 -29.23
C GLN A 779 -4.38 -11.41 -29.24
N ALA A 780 -3.37 -12.02 -29.87
CA ALA A 780 -3.17 -13.46 -29.85
C ALA A 780 -2.85 -13.98 -28.44
N TYR A 781 -2.01 -13.25 -27.69
CA TYR A 781 -1.70 -13.59 -26.29
C TYR A 781 -2.95 -13.52 -25.41
N ILE A 782 -3.71 -12.43 -25.49
CA ILE A 782 -4.96 -12.26 -24.73
C ILE A 782 -5.96 -13.39 -25.04
N ARG A 783 -6.12 -13.76 -26.31
CA ARG A 783 -6.98 -14.88 -26.72
C ARG A 783 -6.48 -16.23 -26.20
N ALA A 784 -5.16 -16.42 -26.17
CA ALA A 784 -4.57 -17.65 -25.64
C ALA A 784 -4.79 -17.79 -24.13
N VAL A 785 -4.68 -16.69 -23.38
CA VAL A 785 -5.00 -16.67 -21.93
C VAL A 785 -6.46 -17.05 -21.69
N ASP A 786 -7.39 -16.42 -22.44
CA ASP A 786 -8.84 -16.68 -22.29
C ASP A 786 -9.21 -18.13 -22.65
N GLU A 787 -8.68 -18.67 -23.76
CA GLU A 787 -8.94 -20.07 -24.15
C GLU A 787 -8.35 -21.05 -23.13
N PHE A 788 -7.14 -20.79 -22.61
CA PHE A 788 -6.50 -21.60 -21.57
C PHE A 788 -7.30 -21.60 -20.25
N GLU A 789 -7.83 -20.44 -19.83
CA GLU A 789 -8.69 -20.35 -18.66
C GLU A 789 -10.00 -21.13 -18.85
N GLN A 790 -10.64 -20.99 -20.02
CA GLN A 790 -11.86 -21.74 -20.32
C GLN A 790 -11.63 -23.26 -20.29
N GLU A 791 -10.47 -23.73 -20.76
CA GLU A 791 -10.07 -25.14 -20.65
C GLU A 791 -9.84 -25.56 -19.19
N ALA A 792 -9.15 -24.75 -18.39
CA ALA A 792 -8.94 -25.01 -16.97
C ALA A 792 -10.27 -25.07 -16.19
N VAL A 793 -11.18 -24.13 -16.41
CA VAL A 793 -12.52 -24.11 -15.80
C VAL A 793 -13.34 -25.33 -16.22
N LYS A 794 -13.28 -25.74 -17.49
CA LYS A 794 -13.93 -26.97 -17.97
C LYS A 794 -13.36 -28.21 -17.26
N ILE A 795 -12.05 -28.26 -17.03
CA ILE A 795 -11.40 -29.35 -16.30
C ILE A 795 -11.88 -29.37 -14.85
N ILE A 796 -11.88 -28.22 -14.16
CA ILE A 796 -12.32 -28.09 -12.75
C ILE A 796 -13.78 -28.51 -12.59
N ASN A 797 -14.66 -28.15 -13.52
CA ASN A 797 -16.09 -28.47 -13.47
C ASN A 797 -16.44 -29.94 -13.79
N GLN A 798 -15.48 -30.77 -14.20
CA GLN A 798 -15.72 -32.20 -14.35
C GLN A 798 -15.72 -32.92 -12.98
N PRO A 799 -16.63 -33.89 -12.76
CA PRO A 799 -16.74 -34.64 -11.50
C PRO A 799 -15.42 -35.33 -11.11
N LEU A 800 -15.22 -35.53 -9.81
CA LEU A 800 -14.02 -36.21 -9.29
C LEU A 800 -14.03 -37.66 -9.78
N GLN A 801 -12.97 -38.08 -10.47
CA GLN A 801 -12.80 -39.47 -10.89
C GLN A 801 -12.33 -40.30 -9.68
N ILE A 802 -13.30 -40.76 -8.87
CA ILE A 802 -13.06 -41.52 -7.64
C ILE A 802 -13.37 -43.00 -7.86
N ASN A 803 -12.41 -43.86 -7.49
CA ASN A 803 -12.61 -45.31 -7.45
C ASN A 803 -13.35 -45.73 -6.17
N TRP A 804 -14.68 -45.58 -6.17
CA TRP A 804 -15.53 -46.02 -5.06
C TRP A 804 -15.59 -47.55 -4.96
N GLN A 805 -15.49 -48.06 -3.73
CA GLN A 805 -15.79 -49.45 -3.39
C GLN A 805 -16.84 -49.50 -2.30
N PHE A 806 -17.57 -50.61 -2.22
CA PHE A 806 -18.59 -50.80 -1.19
C PHE A 806 -18.60 -52.22 -0.63
N GLY A 807 -19.10 -52.38 0.60
CA GLY A 807 -19.32 -53.67 1.23
C GLY A 807 -20.55 -53.65 2.15
N TYR A 808 -21.25 -54.77 2.24
CA TYR A 808 -22.41 -54.92 3.13
C TYR A 808 -21.98 -55.25 4.56
N ILE A 809 -22.70 -54.70 5.54
CA ILE A 809 -22.43 -54.86 6.97
C ILE A 809 -23.72 -55.32 7.66
N ILE A 810 -23.63 -56.40 8.43
CA ILE A 810 -24.79 -57.04 9.08
C ILE A 810 -25.23 -56.29 10.36
N ASN A 811 -24.31 -55.59 11.04
CA ASN A 811 -24.59 -54.83 12.25
C ASN A 811 -23.96 -53.43 12.20
N ARG A 812 -24.73 -52.45 11.69
CA ARG A 812 -24.31 -51.04 11.54
C ARG A 812 -23.83 -50.43 12.86
N VAL A 813 -24.53 -50.69 13.96
CA VAL A 813 -24.24 -50.06 15.26
C VAL A 813 -22.90 -50.54 15.81
N ALA A 814 -22.66 -51.85 15.75
CA ALA A 814 -21.39 -52.44 16.14
C ALA A 814 -20.24 -51.97 15.22
N ALA A 815 -20.46 -51.94 13.90
CA ALA A 815 -19.45 -51.47 12.94
C ALA A 815 -19.05 -50.01 13.18
N CYS A 816 -20.03 -49.11 13.35
CA CYS A 816 -19.79 -47.71 13.66
C CYS A 816 -18.98 -47.56 14.96
N LYS A 817 -19.37 -48.27 16.03
CA LYS A 817 -18.66 -48.26 17.30
C LYS A 817 -17.20 -48.70 17.16
N ARG A 818 -16.93 -49.76 16.38
CA ARG A 818 -15.56 -50.27 16.17
C ARG A 818 -14.68 -49.37 15.32
N LEU A 819 -15.26 -48.66 14.35
CA LEU A 819 -14.51 -47.65 13.61
C LEU A 819 -14.15 -46.48 14.54
N CYS A 820 -15.08 -46.00 15.37
CA CYS A 820 -14.79 -44.94 16.36
C CYS A 820 -13.72 -45.34 17.38
N GLU A 821 -13.66 -46.62 17.78
CA GLU A 821 -12.64 -47.13 18.72
C GLU A 821 -11.27 -47.39 18.06
N SER A 822 -11.20 -47.35 16.73
CA SER A 822 -9.98 -47.63 15.98
C SER A 822 -9.11 -46.39 15.84
N LYS A 823 -7.84 -46.49 16.23
CA LYS A 823 -6.85 -45.39 16.11
C LYS A 823 -6.56 -44.91 14.68
N HIS A 824 -7.05 -45.62 13.66
CA HIS A 824 -6.83 -45.30 12.25
C HIS A 824 -7.99 -44.54 11.61
N PHE A 825 -9.09 -44.33 12.33
CA PHE A 825 -10.31 -43.73 11.81
C PHE A 825 -10.72 -42.56 12.69
N THR A 826 -10.87 -41.40 12.09
CA THR A 826 -11.39 -40.19 12.73
C THR A 826 -12.84 -40.01 12.28
N LEU A 827 -13.77 -39.82 13.21
CA LEU A 827 -15.17 -39.54 12.88
C LEU A 827 -15.26 -38.13 12.29
N LEU A 828 -15.86 -38.01 11.11
CA LEU A 828 -16.11 -36.72 10.45
C LEU A 828 -17.51 -36.21 10.80
N TYR A 829 -18.52 -37.03 10.57
CA TYR A 829 -19.91 -36.69 10.84
C TYR A 829 -20.74 -37.91 11.26
N ARG A 830 -21.76 -37.69 12.08
CA ARG A 830 -22.69 -38.73 12.53
C ARG A 830 -24.10 -38.19 12.71
N ASN A 831 -25.07 -38.84 12.07
CA ASN A 831 -26.50 -38.67 12.36
C ASN A 831 -27.24 -40.03 12.32
N ASP A 832 -28.56 -40.00 12.41
CA ASP A 832 -29.38 -41.22 12.38
C ASP A 832 -29.32 -41.95 11.02
N GLN A 833 -29.04 -41.22 9.94
CA GLN A 833 -29.06 -41.75 8.57
C GLN A 833 -27.72 -42.37 8.13
N PHE A 834 -26.59 -41.74 8.47
CA PHE A 834 -25.26 -42.18 8.08
C PHE A 834 -24.16 -41.74 9.07
N CYS A 835 -22.98 -42.35 8.93
CA CYS A 835 -21.77 -41.96 9.63
C CYS A 835 -20.59 -41.92 8.64
N SER A 836 -19.73 -40.93 8.74
CA SER A 836 -18.55 -40.78 7.88
C SER A 836 -17.25 -40.70 8.67
N PHE A 837 -16.17 -41.18 8.07
CA PHE A 837 -14.88 -41.35 8.71
C PHE A 837 -13.74 -41.00 7.76
N LEU A 838 -12.71 -40.37 8.30
CA LEU A 838 -11.41 -40.19 7.67
C LEU A 838 -10.46 -41.30 8.15
N TRP A 839 -9.97 -42.12 7.23
CA TRP A 839 -8.89 -43.06 7.50
C TRP A 839 -7.55 -42.37 7.31
N THR A 840 -6.64 -42.54 8.27
CA THR A 840 -5.26 -42.05 8.16
C THR A 840 -4.25 -43.11 8.59
N ARG A 841 -3.14 -43.16 7.88
CA ARG A 841 -2.01 -44.05 8.20
C ARG A 841 -0.69 -43.41 7.85
N PHE A 842 0.22 -43.46 8.80
CA PHE A 842 1.60 -43.02 8.62
C PHE A 842 2.49 -44.22 8.32
N THR A 843 3.14 -44.22 7.15
CA THR A 843 4.07 -45.27 6.73
C THR A 843 5.50 -44.74 6.72
N ASN A 844 6.29 -45.16 7.71
CA ASN A 844 7.74 -44.90 7.75
C ASN A 844 8.46 -45.89 6.80
N MET A 845 8.39 -45.66 5.48
CA MET A 845 9.15 -46.48 4.52
C MET A 845 10.60 -45.99 4.42
N LYS A 846 11.52 -46.78 4.96
CA LYS A 846 12.98 -46.53 5.02
C LYS A 846 13.75 -46.56 3.68
N ILE A 847 13.10 -46.47 2.51
CA ILE A 847 13.77 -46.76 1.22
C ILE A 847 13.69 -45.62 0.17
N SER A 848 12.98 -44.53 0.44
CA SER A 848 13.09 -43.31 -0.38
C SER A 848 12.75 -42.10 0.48
N SER A 849 13.44 -41.00 0.28
CA SER A 849 13.40 -39.75 1.05
C SER A 849 12.05 -39.01 1.11
N ASN A 850 10.93 -39.63 0.71
CA ASN A 850 9.62 -38.99 0.69
C ASN A 850 8.66 -39.71 1.65
N GLN A 851 8.17 -38.99 2.66
CA GLN A 851 7.10 -39.41 3.56
C GLN A 851 5.78 -39.41 2.78
N THR A 852 5.08 -40.54 2.68
CA THR A 852 3.75 -40.61 2.05
C THR A 852 2.67 -40.79 3.10
N TYR A 853 1.86 -39.75 3.30
CA TYR A 853 0.68 -39.81 4.17
C TYR A 853 -0.43 -40.57 3.44
N GLN A 854 -0.91 -41.67 4.02
CA GLN A 854 -2.01 -42.44 3.48
C GLN A 854 -3.32 -41.98 4.10
N TRP A 855 -4.32 -41.67 3.27
CA TRP A 855 -5.64 -41.32 3.74
C TRP A 855 -6.74 -41.77 2.78
N GLY A 856 -7.97 -41.83 3.30
CA GLY A 856 -9.14 -42.24 2.56
C GLY A 856 -10.43 -41.88 3.29
N TYR A 857 -11.53 -41.85 2.57
CA TYR A 857 -12.85 -41.51 3.07
C TYR A 857 -13.72 -42.78 3.15
N ALA A 858 -14.41 -42.96 4.27
CA ALA A 858 -15.37 -44.04 4.46
C ALA A 858 -16.73 -43.48 4.89
N LEU A 859 -17.80 -44.01 4.31
CA LEU A 859 -19.17 -43.56 4.53
C LEU A 859 -20.09 -44.77 4.75
N LEU A 860 -20.70 -44.86 5.92
CA LEU A 860 -21.63 -45.91 6.32
C LEU A 860 -23.07 -45.41 6.24
N VAL A 861 -23.82 -45.83 5.22
CA VAL A 861 -25.21 -45.45 4.97
C VAL A 861 -26.08 -46.72 5.02
N GLY A 862 -26.99 -46.79 5.98
CA GLY A 862 -27.73 -48.03 6.26
C GLY A 862 -26.79 -49.20 6.54
N ASP A 863 -26.94 -50.28 5.79
CA ASP A 863 -26.12 -51.50 5.90
C ASP A 863 -24.96 -51.56 4.89
N ILE A 864 -24.62 -50.44 4.25
CA ILE A 864 -23.58 -50.36 3.22
C ILE A 864 -22.47 -49.42 3.67
N LEU A 865 -21.23 -49.92 3.62
CA LEU A 865 -20.02 -49.13 3.81
C LEU A 865 -19.38 -48.83 2.46
N TYR A 866 -19.39 -47.56 2.08
CA TYR A 866 -18.67 -47.01 0.94
C TYR A 866 -17.28 -46.58 1.38
N LEU A 867 -16.28 -46.76 0.51
CA LEU A 867 -14.94 -46.24 0.72
C LEU A 867 -14.32 -45.75 -0.58
N ALA A 868 -13.50 -44.72 -0.45
CA ALA A 868 -12.77 -44.08 -1.52
C ALA A 868 -11.41 -43.60 -1.00
N ALA A 869 -10.41 -43.58 -1.86
CA ALA A 869 -9.13 -42.93 -1.60
C ALA A 869 -8.69 -42.17 -2.84
N ALA A 870 -7.85 -41.15 -2.65
CA ALA A 870 -7.27 -40.40 -3.76
C ALA A 870 -6.40 -41.33 -4.65
N PRO A 871 -6.23 -41.00 -5.95
CA PRO A 871 -5.31 -41.74 -6.82
C PRO A 871 -3.93 -41.91 -6.18
N GLY A 872 -3.34 -43.09 -6.31
CA GLY A 872 -2.03 -43.42 -5.73
C GLY A 872 -2.01 -43.78 -4.23
N LYS A 873 -3.11 -43.62 -3.48
CA LYS A 873 -3.19 -44.03 -2.05
C LYS A 873 -3.50 -45.52 -1.88
N ASP A 874 -3.00 -46.13 -0.80
CA ASP A 874 -3.06 -47.59 -0.56
C ASP A 874 -4.45 -48.05 -0.07
N LEU A 875 -5.34 -48.29 -1.05
CA LEU A 875 -6.70 -48.79 -0.82
C LEU A 875 -6.72 -50.19 -0.18
N GLU A 876 -5.70 -51.03 -0.37
CA GLU A 876 -5.66 -52.36 0.22
C GLU A 876 -5.33 -52.31 1.72
N ALA A 877 -4.40 -51.44 2.11
CA ALA A 877 -4.13 -51.16 3.52
C ALA A 877 -5.37 -50.60 4.22
N PHE A 878 -6.10 -49.68 3.56
CA PHE A 878 -7.35 -49.13 4.06
C PHE A 878 -8.37 -50.24 4.33
N LYS A 879 -8.63 -51.13 3.36
CA LYS A 879 -9.53 -52.28 3.53
C LYS A 879 -9.08 -53.24 4.63
N LYS A 880 -7.78 -53.46 4.77
CA LYS A 880 -7.20 -54.34 5.80
C LYS A 880 -7.43 -53.77 7.20
N ASP A 881 -7.31 -52.46 7.38
CA ASP A 881 -7.52 -51.81 8.66
C ASP A 881 -9.01 -51.82 9.06
N ILE A 882 -9.94 -51.68 8.10
CA ILE A 882 -11.38 -51.89 8.35
C ILE A 882 -11.64 -53.32 8.84
N ARG A 883 -11.15 -54.34 8.11
CA ARG A 883 -11.33 -55.75 8.52
C ARG A 883 -10.72 -56.04 9.89
N LYS A 884 -9.61 -55.39 10.24
CA LYS A 884 -8.97 -55.53 11.55
C LYS A 884 -9.82 -54.92 12.67
N ALA A 885 -10.42 -53.75 12.45
CA ALA A 885 -11.34 -53.13 13.40
C ALA A 885 -12.57 -54.01 13.67
N PHE A 886 -13.06 -54.68 12.62
CA PHE A 886 -14.25 -55.55 12.67
C PHE A 886 -14.02 -56.94 13.25
N LYS A 887 -12.76 -57.40 13.34
CA LYS A 887 -12.40 -58.75 13.79
C LYS A 887 -12.88 -59.07 15.22
N HIS A 888 -13.06 -58.06 16.08
CA HIS A 888 -13.45 -58.29 17.48
C HIS A 888 -14.93 -58.61 17.69
N ASP A 889 -15.81 -58.30 16.73
CA ASP A 889 -17.27 -58.53 16.83
C ASP A 889 -17.79 -59.48 15.73
N ASP A 890 -16.92 -60.28 15.12
CA ASP A 890 -17.23 -61.20 14.02
C ASP A 890 -17.96 -60.55 12.83
N ILE A 891 -17.71 -59.26 12.58
CA ILE A 891 -18.27 -58.54 11.44
C ILE A 891 -17.44 -58.89 10.18
N VAL A 892 -18.07 -59.59 9.23
CA VAL A 892 -17.43 -59.95 7.95
C VAL A 892 -17.87 -58.97 6.87
N VAL A 893 -16.90 -58.30 6.23
CA VAL A 893 -17.14 -57.38 5.10
C VAL A 893 -16.29 -57.75 3.90
N THR A 894 -16.91 -57.77 2.72
CA THR A 894 -16.23 -57.99 1.44
C THR A 894 -16.47 -56.78 0.54
N PHE A 895 -15.40 -56.17 0.05
CA PHE A 895 -15.45 -54.96 -0.78
C PHE A 895 -15.49 -55.31 -2.26
N ARG A 896 -16.34 -54.61 -3.01
CA ARG A 896 -16.47 -54.68 -4.46
C ARG A 896 -16.39 -53.28 -5.06
N GLN A 897 -15.92 -53.18 -6.30
CA GLN A 897 -15.94 -51.92 -7.04
C GLN A 897 -17.40 -51.48 -7.25
N LEU A 898 -17.67 -50.19 -7.03
CA LEU A 898 -18.98 -49.61 -7.26
C LEU A 898 -19.10 -49.19 -8.73
N TYR A 899 -20.03 -49.81 -9.45
CA TYR A 899 -20.50 -49.34 -10.76
C TYR A 899 -21.94 -48.87 -10.58
N ALA A 900 -22.15 -47.54 -10.55
CA ALA A 900 -23.43 -46.93 -10.24
C ALA A 900 -23.77 -45.79 -11.21
N GLU A 901 -25.04 -45.41 -11.24
CA GLU A 901 -25.50 -44.25 -12.01
C GLU A 901 -24.87 -42.94 -11.52
N TYR A 902 -24.72 -41.99 -12.44
CA TYR A 902 -24.11 -40.69 -12.20
C TYR A 902 -24.67 -39.96 -10.96
N GLY A 903 -25.98 -40.06 -10.72
CA GLY A 903 -26.64 -39.45 -9.57
C GLY A 903 -26.12 -39.97 -8.23
N LEU A 904 -25.88 -41.28 -8.08
CA LEU A 904 -25.36 -41.84 -6.83
C LEU A 904 -23.90 -41.43 -6.60
N LEU A 905 -23.06 -41.49 -7.65
CA LEU A 905 -21.66 -41.07 -7.56
C LEU A 905 -21.53 -39.59 -7.20
N LYS A 906 -22.38 -38.74 -7.79
CA LYS A 906 -22.44 -37.31 -7.46
C LYS A 906 -22.85 -37.08 -6.01
N ASN A 907 -23.84 -37.81 -5.49
CA ASN A 907 -24.26 -37.69 -4.10
C ASN A 907 -23.16 -38.12 -3.12
N LEU A 908 -22.46 -39.23 -3.40
CA LEU A 908 -21.32 -39.69 -2.61
C LEU A 908 -20.18 -38.67 -2.62
N GLN A 909 -19.89 -38.08 -3.79
CA GLN A 909 -18.90 -37.02 -3.94
C GLN A 909 -19.29 -35.77 -3.15
N SER A 910 -20.52 -35.28 -3.30
CA SER A 910 -21.00 -34.09 -2.58
C SER A 910 -20.92 -34.28 -1.06
N GLN A 911 -21.32 -35.45 -0.55
CA GLN A 911 -21.20 -35.75 0.88
C GLN A 911 -19.73 -35.77 1.34
N MET A 912 -18.84 -36.39 0.56
CA MET A 912 -17.40 -36.41 0.86
C MET A 912 -16.82 -34.99 0.91
N VAL A 913 -17.19 -34.12 -0.04
CA VAL A 913 -16.71 -32.73 -0.07
C VAL A 913 -17.17 -31.95 1.15
N VAL A 914 -18.45 -32.06 1.52
CA VAL A 914 -19.01 -31.38 2.70
C VAL A 914 -18.29 -31.84 3.97
N ASP A 915 -18.19 -33.15 4.19
CA ASP A 915 -17.61 -33.71 5.42
C ASP A 915 -16.12 -33.35 5.55
N LEU A 916 -15.37 -33.39 4.45
CA LEU A 916 -13.95 -33.01 4.45
C LEU A 916 -13.78 -31.50 4.61
N ALA A 917 -14.61 -30.67 3.96
CA ALA A 917 -14.55 -29.21 4.08
C ALA A 917 -14.77 -28.76 5.52
N GLU A 918 -15.83 -29.24 6.18
CA GLU A 918 -16.12 -28.88 7.58
C GLU A 918 -15.04 -29.35 8.55
N PHE A 919 -14.50 -30.55 8.32
CA PHE A 919 -13.44 -31.09 9.16
C PHE A 919 -12.11 -30.34 8.98
N PHE A 920 -11.73 -30.02 7.75
CA PHE A 920 -10.48 -29.31 7.45
C PHE A 920 -10.54 -27.82 7.81
N ASP A 921 -11.71 -27.19 7.81
CA ASP A 921 -11.91 -25.84 8.34
C ASP A 921 -11.58 -25.78 9.86
N GLN A 922 -11.90 -26.85 10.59
CA GLN A 922 -11.54 -27.00 12.01
C GLN A 922 -10.09 -27.48 12.22
N GLN A 923 -9.44 -28.05 11.21
CA GLN A 923 -8.09 -28.63 11.27
C GLN A 923 -7.22 -28.25 10.06
N PRO A 924 -6.89 -26.95 9.86
CA PRO A 924 -6.17 -26.48 8.68
C PRO A 924 -4.74 -27.04 8.58
N ALA A 925 -4.08 -27.33 9.71
CA ALA A 925 -2.76 -27.96 9.68
C ALA A 925 -2.79 -29.36 9.06
N LEU A 926 -3.88 -30.11 9.24
CA LEU A 926 -4.03 -31.46 8.70
C LEU A 926 -4.39 -31.43 7.21
N SER A 927 -5.11 -30.40 6.75
CA SER A 927 -5.46 -30.24 5.33
C SER A 927 -4.22 -30.03 4.45
N ILE A 928 -3.26 -29.22 4.91
CA ILE A 928 -1.98 -28.97 4.22
C ILE A 928 -1.18 -30.26 4.03
N VAL A 929 -1.24 -31.18 5.01
CA VAL A 929 -0.51 -32.45 4.98
C VAL A 929 -1.23 -33.47 4.09
N LEU A 930 -2.56 -33.60 4.19
CA LEU A 930 -3.31 -34.63 3.50
C LEU A 930 -3.65 -34.28 2.05
N LEU A 931 -3.77 -32.98 1.71
CA LEU A 931 -4.06 -32.50 0.36
C LEU A 931 -2.82 -32.16 -0.47
N ARG A 932 -1.64 -32.57 -0.01
CA ARG A 932 -0.39 -32.45 -0.77
C ARG A 932 -0.27 -33.57 -1.80
N GLN A 933 0.17 -33.22 -3.01
CA GLN A 933 0.53 -34.18 -4.06
C GLN A 933 1.77 -35.00 -3.63
N ASP A 934 1.67 -36.31 -3.73
CA ASP A 934 2.79 -37.22 -3.54
C ASP A 934 3.63 -37.28 -4.83
N TYR A 935 4.93 -37.51 -4.66
CA TYR A 935 5.83 -37.76 -5.79
C TYR A 935 5.77 -39.23 -6.21
N PHE A 936 5.49 -39.52 -7.48
CA PHE A 936 5.48 -40.88 -8.02
C PHE A 936 6.57 -41.05 -9.08
N LYS A 937 7.00 -42.31 -9.29
CA LYS A 937 7.85 -42.64 -10.44
C LYS A 937 7.09 -42.65 -11.76
N ASP A 938 5.76 -42.70 -11.68
CA ASP A 938 4.85 -42.71 -12.81
C ASP A 938 4.25 -41.31 -12.95
N GLU A 939 4.75 -40.53 -13.91
CA GLU A 939 4.32 -39.15 -14.17
C GLU A 939 2.80 -39.05 -14.43
N ALA A 940 2.19 -40.08 -15.02
CA ALA A 940 0.75 -40.09 -15.30
C ALA A 940 -0.08 -40.20 -14.00
N MET A 941 0.36 -41.05 -13.06
CA MET A 941 -0.29 -41.20 -11.75
C MET A 941 -0.10 -39.95 -10.87
N GLU A 942 1.09 -39.34 -10.94
CA GLU A 942 1.36 -38.07 -10.24
C GLU A 942 0.45 -36.96 -10.76
N TRP A 943 0.33 -36.83 -12.08
CA TRP A 943 -0.57 -35.88 -12.73
C TRP A 943 -2.03 -36.12 -12.37
N GLU A 944 -2.49 -37.38 -12.40
CA GLU A 944 -3.86 -37.77 -12.04
C GLU A 944 -4.17 -37.41 -10.57
N GLN A 945 -3.25 -37.66 -9.65
CA GLN A 945 -3.40 -37.29 -8.24
C GLN A 945 -3.41 -35.76 -8.06
N GLY A 946 -2.54 -35.03 -8.76
CA GLY A 946 -2.48 -33.57 -8.72
C GLY A 946 -3.80 -32.92 -9.15
N ILE A 947 -4.34 -33.33 -10.29
CA ILE A 947 -5.65 -32.87 -10.78
C ILE A 947 -6.75 -33.22 -9.77
N PHE A 948 -6.74 -34.43 -9.23
CA PHE A 948 -7.74 -34.87 -8.25
C PHE A 948 -7.75 -33.97 -6.99
N LEU A 949 -6.58 -33.70 -6.41
CA LEU A 949 -6.43 -32.90 -5.19
C LEU A 949 -6.80 -31.44 -5.43
N LEU A 950 -6.41 -30.87 -6.58
CA LEU A 950 -6.72 -29.50 -6.95
C LEU A 950 -8.23 -29.29 -7.11
N LYS A 951 -8.92 -30.23 -7.78
CA LYS A 951 -10.39 -30.23 -7.89
C LYS A 951 -11.07 -30.38 -6.54
N LEU A 952 -10.58 -31.29 -5.69
CA LEU A 952 -11.14 -31.50 -4.35
C LEU A 952 -11.02 -30.24 -3.50
N GLY A 953 -9.85 -29.59 -3.52
CA GLY A 953 -9.62 -28.31 -2.84
C GLY A 953 -10.56 -27.21 -3.30
N ALA A 954 -10.72 -27.04 -4.63
CA ALA A 954 -11.65 -26.05 -5.19
C ALA A 954 -13.11 -26.30 -4.77
N LEU A 955 -13.56 -27.56 -4.82
CA LEU A 955 -14.92 -27.93 -4.39
C LEU A 955 -15.16 -27.68 -2.90
N MET A 956 -14.17 -27.94 -2.05
CA MET A 956 -14.26 -27.66 -0.62
C MET A 956 -14.31 -26.15 -0.34
N MET A 957 -13.48 -25.35 -1.02
CA MET A 957 -13.47 -23.90 -0.87
C MET A 957 -14.79 -23.27 -1.30
N ASN A 958 -15.33 -23.65 -2.46
CA ASN A 958 -16.64 -23.17 -2.92
C ASN A 958 -17.75 -23.44 -1.90
N TYR A 959 -17.76 -24.62 -1.27
CA TYR A 959 -18.73 -24.94 -0.23
C TYR A 959 -18.59 -24.03 1.01
N LEU A 960 -17.35 -23.76 1.45
CA LEU A 960 -17.09 -22.87 2.60
C LEU A 960 -17.48 -21.41 2.29
N GLU A 961 -17.26 -20.94 1.07
CA GLU A 961 -17.68 -19.60 0.62
C GLU A 961 -19.21 -19.46 0.54
N GLU A 962 -19.89 -20.44 -0.07
CA GLU A 962 -21.37 -20.50 -0.10
C GLU A 962 -21.95 -20.50 1.32
N LYS A 963 -21.34 -21.25 2.25
CA LYS A 963 -21.75 -21.30 3.66
C LYS A 963 -21.60 -19.96 4.38
N LYS A 964 -20.52 -19.21 4.11
CA LYS A 964 -20.30 -17.86 4.67
C LYS A 964 -21.29 -16.83 4.11
N SER A 965 -21.48 -16.82 2.79
CA SER A 965 -22.45 -15.91 2.13
C SER A 965 -23.92 -16.19 2.49
N GLY A 966 -24.26 -17.42 2.88
CA GLY A 966 -25.58 -17.79 3.38
C GLY A 966 -25.81 -17.51 4.87
N GLN A 967 -24.77 -17.14 5.64
CA GLN A 967 -24.90 -16.68 7.03
C GLN A 967 -24.99 -15.15 7.15
N GLU A 968 -24.66 -14.42 6.08
CA GLU A 968 -24.76 -12.95 5.99
C GLU A 968 -26.09 -12.47 5.36
N ASN A 969 -26.95 -13.38 4.90
CA ASN A 969 -28.35 -13.14 4.52
C ASN A 969 -29.29 -13.75 5.55
#